data_AF-A0A3B4T9N7-F1
#
_entry.id   AF-A0A3B4T9N7-F1
#
_cell.length_a   1.000
_cell.length_b   1.000
_cell.length_c   1.000
_cell.angle_alpha   90.00
_cell.angle_beta   90.00
_cell.angle_gamma   90.00
#
_symmetry.space_group_name_H-M   'P 1'
#
loop_
_entity.id
_entity.type
_entity.pdbx_description
1 polymer ?
#
loop_
_entity_poly.entity_id
_entity_poly.type
_entity_poly.pdbx_seq_one_letter_code
_entity_poly.pdbx_strand_id
1 'polypeptide(L)'
;MTLQTCNLVPQRILQHTFFLHLLLSVLLLLLQAWWGSCHPQCLDYKPPFEPRQPLVFCKEYSKFGCCDLEKDEEVSVKFYTIMENFDHSGFATCGKYIRTILCQECSPYAAHLYDAEDANTPMRILPGLCRDYCSNYWHQCRYTLSLLLENTGSPQQFANLTATIEDDRRRFCDYLELKDKQYCYPNVLTNAELNANLGLVREDPKGCLELCLQEVANGLRNPVAMIHADDGTHRFFVAEQLGYVWVYLANGSRIDRPFLNLTRAVLTSPWAGDERGFLCIALHPRFTTVRKAYVYYSVSVKKEERIRISEFTLSTHDDNQLDHSSERTILEVVEPASNHNGGQLLFGHDGYLYIFIGDGGRAGDPFGKFGNSQNKSTLLGKALRVDVDNNDDGAPYSIPSDNPFLGEKEARPEIYAYGVRNMWRCSIDRGDRATGRGRGRMLCGDVGQNKYEEVDLIVKGGNYGWRAKEGFSCYDRKLCQNSSLDDILPIFAYPHKLGKSVTGGYIYRGCQMPNLNGIYIFGDFMSGRLMSLKENVSTGEWQYNEICMGTDQTCRFPKLINSYYKYIISFAEDEAGELYFLATGAPSATARAGVIYKIVDPSRRAPPGKCSIKPSHVQIKGKLIHFYPREEFVINKKPTTTPVPTTTTRKTTTTTKKSPRKPIIIIKPPMPTRKTVRKTQLAPPTAATATTTTRKTTTTTKPTLPPKTATTRIATLQTTRKSARKTTLPPTTSTVKATTVKTTTATTIKPTTLPTTVQMAMATTPATTTPSGYRTTIMTAVSSRIAQTPIITTRPTRRHGRPHQYSPSTTSHPLTSPQLPPSPSTRTSLKRAQMALTSTRYPERPGALTTPRPPYWSQKPTVSSYKPQRPTTNTMLPKAQEEKLWLGEKLETAGEGNQIYKRTRGRGRGRGFKRGRGGRRLRVGSVRLVSTDGLSDRGRVEIFIRGEWGTVCDDLFTSKAGTVVCRQLGFTTALAVMKRAALGEADSRVRIFLDDVECEGGERSLLECKRSRVGKHNCSHGEDVGVICG
;
A
#
# COMPACT_ATOMS: atom_id res chain seq x y z
N MET A 1 82.42 -4.15 49.25
CA MET A 1 82.30 -2.70 48.97
C MET A 1 82.18 -2.57 47.45
N THR A 2 81.31 -1.77 46.82
CA THR A 2 80.31 -0.75 47.26
C THR A 2 79.33 -0.52 46.06
N LEU A 3 78.00 -0.54 46.21
CA LEU A 3 77.01 0.55 46.50
C LEU A 3 76.53 1.46 45.32
N GLN A 4 75.19 1.48 45.11
CA GLN A 4 74.29 2.57 44.63
C GLN A 4 74.56 3.16 43.20
N THR A 5 73.79 4.09 42.58
CA THR A 5 72.60 4.92 42.95
C THR A 5 71.72 5.22 41.70
N CYS A 6 70.40 5.49 41.80
CA CYS A 6 69.55 5.87 40.64
C CYS A 6 68.17 6.52 41.00
N ASN A 7 67.39 6.93 39.97
CA ASN A 7 65.94 7.27 39.89
C ASN A 7 65.46 8.73 40.06
N LEU A 8 64.61 9.22 39.13
CA LEU A 8 63.13 9.47 39.28
C LEU A 8 62.50 10.41 38.22
N VAL A 9 61.36 10.01 37.61
CA VAL A 9 60.38 10.91 36.92
C VAL A 9 58.95 10.28 36.98
N PRO A 10 57.90 11.02 37.39
CA PRO A 10 56.51 10.56 37.25
C PRO A 10 55.52 11.59 36.64
N GLN A 11 54.56 11.09 35.83
CA GLN A 11 53.32 11.81 35.42
C GLN A 11 52.09 11.05 35.93
N ARG A 12 51.06 11.74 36.48
CA ARG A 12 49.71 11.15 36.70
C ARG A 12 48.58 12.15 37.04
N ILE A 13 48.09 12.93 36.07
CA ILE A 13 46.80 13.62 36.16
C ILE A 13 46.05 13.54 34.81
N LEU A 14 45.37 12.43 34.52
CA LEU A 14 44.54 12.31 33.29
C LEU A 14 43.46 11.21 33.35
N GLN A 15 42.49 11.30 34.28
CA GLN A 15 41.34 10.36 34.33
C GLN A 15 39.94 11.01 34.42
N HIS A 16 39.80 12.31 34.66
CA HIS A 16 38.47 12.94 34.84
C HIS A 16 37.78 13.43 33.55
N THR A 17 38.52 13.69 32.47
CA THR A 17 37.95 14.27 31.22
C THR A 17 37.21 13.26 30.36
N PHE A 18 37.73 12.03 30.23
CA PHE A 18 37.15 11.00 29.37
C PHE A 18 35.75 10.55 29.80
N PHE A 19 35.54 10.41 31.12
CA PHE A 19 34.24 10.02 31.66
C PHE A 19 33.18 11.11 31.43
N LEU A 20 33.58 12.38 31.48
CA LEU A 20 32.69 13.51 31.24
C LEU A 20 32.25 13.60 29.77
N HIS A 21 33.15 13.40 28.81
CA HIS A 21 32.80 13.38 27.39
C HIS A 21 32.00 12.14 26.97
N LEU A 22 32.23 10.97 27.61
CA LEU A 22 31.40 9.80 27.37
C LEU A 22 30.00 9.97 27.98
N LEU A 23 29.89 10.56 29.18
CA LEU A 23 28.58 10.95 29.71
C LEU A 23 27.91 12.00 28.82
N LEU A 24 28.63 13.01 28.33
CA LEU A 24 28.04 14.07 27.51
C LEU A 24 27.54 13.55 26.16
N SER A 25 28.29 12.63 25.52
CA SER A 25 27.85 12.02 24.26
C SER A 25 26.72 10.99 24.44
N VAL A 26 26.73 10.21 25.53
CA VAL A 26 25.58 9.36 25.90
C VAL A 26 24.36 10.19 26.31
N LEU A 27 24.55 11.32 26.99
CA LEU A 27 23.49 12.26 27.34
C LEU A 27 22.94 12.96 26.09
N LEU A 28 23.79 13.35 25.13
CA LEU A 28 23.35 13.89 23.83
C LEU A 28 22.57 12.84 23.02
N LEU A 29 22.99 11.58 23.00
CA LEU A 29 22.25 10.49 22.35
C LEU A 29 20.93 10.19 23.08
N LEU A 30 20.87 10.31 24.41
CA LEU A 30 19.64 10.17 25.19
C LEU A 30 18.72 11.40 25.05
N LEU A 31 19.26 12.60 24.84
CA LEU A 31 18.51 13.83 24.54
C LEU A 31 17.94 13.78 23.11
N GLN A 32 18.70 13.30 22.13
CA GLN A 32 18.20 13.00 20.79
C GLN A 32 17.11 11.92 20.79
N ALA A 33 17.20 10.94 21.71
CA ALA A 33 16.13 9.97 21.95
C ALA A 33 14.92 10.53 22.74
N TRP A 34 14.95 11.82 23.14
CA TRP A 34 13.91 12.50 23.90
C TRP A 34 13.22 13.64 23.16
N TRP A 35 13.62 13.96 21.92
CA TRP A 35 12.79 14.77 21.02
C TRP A 35 11.77 13.88 20.32
N GLY A 36 10.79 13.40 21.11
CA GLY A 36 9.58 12.79 20.62
C GLY A 36 8.66 13.83 20.00
N SER A 37 9.15 14.54 18.97
CA SER A 37 8.49 15.71 18.42
C SER A 37 7.15 15.32 17.80
N CYS A 38 6.08 15.58 18.54
CA CYS A 38 4.72 15.43 18.07
C CYS A 38 4.48 16.36 16.88
N HIS A 39 3.71 15.86 15.93
CA HIS A 39 3.54 16.50 14.63
C HIS A 39 2.54 17.65 14.74
N PRO A 40 2.76 18.80 14.05
CA PRO A 40 1.87 19.93 14.17
C PRO A 40 0.46 19.59 13.67
N GLN A 41 -0.56 19.90 14.47
CA GLN A 41 -1.98 19.69 14.19
C GLN A 41 -2.83 20.77 14.89
N CYS A 42 -3.97 21.06 14.28
CA CYS A 42 -4.96 22.01 14.77
C CYS A 42 -6.05 21.35 15.63
N LEU A 43 -6.85 22.16 16.33
CA LEU A 43 -7.95 21.70 17.19
C LEU A 43 -9.06 20.93 16.44
N ASP A 44 -9.13 21.04 15.11
CA ASP A 44 -10.04 20.24 14.26
C ASP A 44 -9.43 18.90 13.81
N TYR A 45 -8.32 18.47 14.42
CA TYR A 45 -7.54 17.26 14.15
C TYR A 45 -7.01 17.16 12.72
N LYS A 46 -6.80 18.32 12.07
CA LYS A 46 -6.23 18.41 10.72
C LYS A 46 -4.93 19.24 10.75
N PRO A 47 -4.04 19.06 9.75
CA PRO A 47 -2.74 19.72 9.74
C PRO A 47 -2.84 21.26 9.81
N PRO A 48 -1.77 21.96 10.18
CA PRO A 48 -1.65 23.39 9.88
C PRO A 48 -1.66 23.68 8.37
N PHE A 49 -1.81 24.96 8.04
CA PHE A 49 -1.79 25.48 6.68
C PHE A 49 -1.12 26.86 6.61
N GLU A 50 -0.78 27.27 5.39
CA GLU A 50 -0.33 28.62 5.05
C GLU A 50 -1.58 29.49 4.76
N PRO A 51 -1.90 30.52 5.57
CA PRO A 51 -3.09 31.36 5.35
C PRO A 51 -3.07 32.03 3.97
N ARG A 52 -4.24 32.19 3.33
CA ARG A 52 -4.33 32.82 1.99
C ARG A 52 -3.92 34.30 1.97
N GLN A 53 -4.02 34.95 3.13
CA GLN A 53 -3.63 36.32 3.39
C GLN A 53 -3.03 36.37 4.81
N PRO A 54 -2.08 37.26 5.11
CA PRO A 54 -1.51 37.38 6.45
C PRO A 54 -2.60 37.71 7.49
N LEU A 55 -2.54 37.05 8.65
CA LEU A 55 -3.41 37.36 9.79
C LEU A 55 -3.16 38.78 10.30
N VAL A 56 -4.22 39.43 10.78
CA VAL A 56 -4.26 40.83 11.21
C VAL A 56 -4.05 40.95 12.71
N PHE A 57 -4.50 39.98 13.50
CA PHE A 57 -4.48 40.01 14.95
C PHE A 57 -3.39 39.09 15.53
N CYS A 58 -3.44 37.79 15.23
CA CYS A 58 -2.48 36.77 15.65
C CYS A 58 -1.28 36.65 14.69
N LYS A 59 -0.61 37.79 14.46
CA LYS A 59 0.42 38.00 13.42
C LYS A 59 1.60 37.01 13.48
N GLU A 60 1.90 36.49 14.66
CA GLU A 60 2.90 35.45 14.90
C GLU A 60 2.66 34.17 14.06
N TYR A 61 1.41 33.85 13.70
CA TYR A 61 1.05 32.66 12.92
C TYR A 61 0.74 32.94 11.44
N SER A 62 0.92 34.18 10.97
CA SER A 62 0.57 34.61 9.59
C SER A 62 1.31 33.90 8.45
N LYS A 63 2.40 33.18 8.74
CA LYS A 63 3.11 32.36 7.74
C LYS A 63 2.57 30.93 7.68
N PHE A 64 2.28 30.34 8.84
CA PHE A 64 1.86 28.95 8.94
C PHE A 64 1.25 28.70 10.33
N GLY A 65 0.08 28.08 10.36
CA GLY A 65 -0.68 27.89 11.61
C GLY A 65 -2.05 27.27 11.36
N CYS A 66 -2.98 27.56 12.26
CA CYS A 66 -4.31 26.94 12.30
C CYS A 66 -5.49 27.89 12.09
N CYS A 67 -5.24 29.21 12.01
CA CYS A 67 -6.26 30.22 11.72
C CYS A 67 -6.17 30.72 10.27
N ASP A 68 -7.33 31.00 9.69
CA ASP A 68 -7.50 31.92 8.57
C ASP A 68 -8.04 33.27 9.09
N LEU A 69 -8.46 34.16 8.19
CA LEU A 69 -8.94 35.49 8.57
C LEU A 69 -10.23 35.46 9.39
N GLU A 70 -11.15 34.53 9.11
CA GLU A 70 -12.42 34.41 9.83
C GLU A 70 -12.14 34.00 11.28
N LYS A 71 -11.24 33.03 11.49
CA LYS A 71 -10.84 32.61 12.84
C LYS A 71 -9.97 33.65 13.57
N ASP A 72 -9.14 34.41 12.86
CA ASP A 72 -8.36 35.52 13.42
C ASP A 72 -9.27 36.69 13.87
N GLU A 73 -10.37 36.93 13.14
CA GLU A 73 -11.41 37.91 13.50
C GLU A 73 -12.21 37.45 14.74
N GLU A 74 -12.65 36.18 14.81
CA GLU A 74 -13.27 35.63 16.04
C GLU A 74 -12.39 35.86 17.28
N VAL A 75 -11.09 35.56 17.17
CA VAL A 75 -10.11 35.70 18.24
C VAL A 75 -9.86 37.17 18.59
N SER A 76 -9.92 38.07 17.61
CA SER A 76 -9.84 39.52 17.81
C SER A 76 -11.07 40.08 18.53
N VAL A 77 -12.29 39.69 18.11
CA VAL A 77 -13.54 40.10 18.78
C VAL A 77 -13.55 39.62 20.22
N LYS A 78 -13.26 38.33 20.47
CA LYS A 78 -13.16 37.75 21.83
C LYS A 78 -12.14 38.48 22.70
N PHE A 79 -11.03 38.95 22.13
CA PHE A 79 -10.09 39.80 22.84
C PHE A 79 -10.71 41.15 23.23
N TYR A 80 -11.28 41.90 22.28
CA TYR A 80 -11.81 43.23 22.56
C TYR A 80 -12.96 43.19 23.58
N THR A 81 -13.87 42.23 23.50
CA THR A 81 -14.94 42.06 24.51
C THR A 81 -14.41 41.76 25.92
N ILE A 82 -13.31 41.02 26.05
CA ILE A 82 -12.64 40.87 27.36
C ILE A 82 -12.04 42.22 27.80
N MET A 83 -11.38 42.93 26.89
CA MET A 83 -10.69 44.19 27.20
C MET A 83 -11.61 45.38 27.49
N GLU A 84 -12.88 45.36 27.04
CA GLU A 84 -13.90 46.36 27.38
C GLU A 84 -14.20 46.45 28.88
N ASN A 85 -13.86 45.42 29.66
CA ASN A 85 -14.00 45.40 31.12
C ASN A 85 -12.88 46.15 31.86
N PHE A 86 -11.91 46.74 31.15
CA PHE A 86 -10.70 47.32 31.75
C PHE A 86 -10.42 48.76 31.31
N ASP A 87 -9.81 49.52 32.22
CA ASP A 87 -9.30 50.85 31.94
C ASP A 87 -7.99 50.78 31.11
N HIS A 88 -7.44 51.95 30.77
CA HIS A 88 -6.16 52.03 30.05
C HIS A 88 -5.00 51.36 30.80
N SER A 89 -4.99 51.36 32.14
CA SER A 89 -3.98 50.69 32.96
C SER A 89 -4.06 49.17 32.85
N GLY A 90 -5.26 48.59 33.02
CA GLY A 90 -5.53 47.17 32.79
C GLY A 90 -5.24 46.75 31.35
N PHE A 91 -5.59 47.59 30.37
CA PHE A 91 -5.30 47.33 28.96
C PHE A 91 -3.79 47.24 28.68
N ALA A 92 -3.02 48.23 29.13
CA ALA A 92 -1.56 48.25 28.96
C ALA A 92 -0.86 47.09 29.69
N THR A 93 -1.38 46.69 30.85
CA THR A 93 -0.82 45.59 31.67
C THR A 93 -1.13 44.23 31.07
N CYS A 94 -2.39 43.96 30.73
CA CYS A 94 -2.87 42.60 30.45
C CYS A 94 -3.14 42.30 28.98
N GLY A 95 -3.38 43.31 28.12
CA GLY A 95 -3.74 43.10 26.72
C GLY A 95 -2.74 42.22 25.94
N LYS A 96 -1.44 42.30 26.27
CA LYS A 96 -0.42 41.41 25.69
C LYS A 96 -0.65 39.94 26.05
N TYR A 97 -0.96 39.63 27.32
CA TYR A 97 -1.19 38.27 27.78
C TYR A 97 -2.47 37.69 27.19
N ILE A 98 -3.59 38.43 27.27
CA ILE A 98 -4.89 37.96 26.77
C ILE A 98 -4.81 37.64 25.28
N ARG A 99 -4.25 38.56 24.46
CA ARG A 99 -4.06 38.30 23.03
C ARG A 99 -3.28 37.01 22.78
N THR A 100 -2.11 36.87 23.40
CA THR A 100 -1.21 35.73 23.12
C THR A 100 -1.75 34.40 23.62
N ILE A 101 -2.53 34.38 24.70
CA ILE A 101 -3.27 33.21 25.18
C ILE A 101 -4.34 32.80 24.16
N LEU A 102 -5.18 33.74 23.71
CA LEU A 102 -6.24 33.46 22.73
C LEU A 102 -5.67 33.03 21.37
N CYS A 103 -4.57 33.65 20.92
CA CYS A 103 -3.89 33.29 19.68
C CYS A 103 -3.27 31.88 19.69
N GLN A 104 -3.25 31.14 20.81
CA GLN A 104 -2.81 29.74 20.79
C GLN A 104 -3.76 28.81 20.04
N GLU A 105 -5.02 29.20 19.82
CA GLU A 105 -5.93 28.51 18.88
C GLU A 105 -5.36 28.52 17.43
N CYS A 106 -4.55 29.53 17.09
CA CYS A 106 -3.89 29.68 15.78
C CYS A 106 -2.54 28.96 15.67
N SER A 107 -2.01 28.41 16.78
CA SER A 107 -0.72 27.74 16.79
C SER A 107 -0.71 26.47 15.94
N PRO A 108 0.34 26.20 15.14
CA PRO A 108 0.47 24.91 14.44
C PRO A 108 0.56 23.71 15.40
N TYR A 109 0.78 23.94 16.69
CA TYR A 109 0.78 22.91 17.74
C TYR A 109 -0.46 23.01 18.67
N ALA A 110 -1.54 23.65 18.22
CA ALA A 110 -2.75 23.86 19.02
C ALA A 110 -3.32 22.54 19.59
N ALA A 111 -3.29 21.44 18.83
CA ALA A 111 -3.76 20.15 19.34
C ALA A 111 -2.96 19.69 20.58
N HIS A 112 -1.64 19.89 20.61
CA HIS A 112 -0.80 19.55 21.76
C HIS A 112 -1.00 20.55 22.92
N LEU A 113 -1.06 21.84 22.60
CA LEU A 113 -1.25 22.92 23.60
C LEU A 113 -2.56 22.77 24.39
N TYR A 114 -3.59 22.12 23.82
CA TYR A 114 -4.90 21.93 24.44
C TYR A 114 -5.20 20.45 24.79
N ASP A 115 -4.19 19.56 24.84
CA ASP A 115 -4.32 18.10 25.08
C ASP A 115 -5.29 17.35 24.13
N ALA A 116 -5.58 17.91 22.96
CA ALA A 116 -6.53 17.38 21.97
C ALA A 116 -5.96 16.25 21.08
N GLU A 117 -4.84 15.62 21.46
CA GLU A 117 -4.22 14.52 20.70
C GLU A 117 -4.98 13.20 20.81
N ASP A 118 -5.82 13.04 21.84
CA ASP A 118 -6.46 11.80 22.24
C ASP A 118 -7.95 12.04 22.46
N ALA A 119 -8.81 11.34 21.72
CA ALA A 119 -10.27 11.49 21.79
C ALA A 119 -10.89 11.14 23.16
N ASN A 120 -10.13 10.51 24.06
CA ASN A 120 -10.55 10.17 25.42
C ASN A 120 -10.08 11.22 26.45
N THR A 121 -9.19 12.14 26.08
CA THR A 121 -8.71 13.22 26.93
C THR A 121 -9.59 14.45 26.72
N PRO A 122 -10.25 15.01 27.76
CA PRO A 122 -10.96 16.27 27.64
C PRO A 122 -10.00 17.39 27.26
N MET A 123 -10.30 18.09 26.16
CA MET A 123 -9.55 19.26 25.71
C MET A 123 -9.44 20.29 26.86
N ARG A 124 -8.25 20.86 27.07
CA ARG A 124 -8.05 21.97 28.01
C ARG A 124 -8.90 23.17 27.57
N ILE A 125 -9.35 24.00 28.50
CA ILE A 125 -9.93 25.30 28.15
C ILE A 125 -8.85 26.33 27.80
N LEU A 126 -7.71 26.26 28.51
CA LEU A 126 -6.59 27.17 28.33
C LEU A 126 -5.35 26.42 27.80
N PRO A 127 -4.55 27.07 26.94
CA PRO A 127 -3.36 26.47 26.34
C PRO A 127 -2.27 26.18 27.38
N GLY A 128 -1.39 25.25 27.04
CA GLY A 128 -0.17 24.95 27.79
C GLY A 128 0.79 26.14 27.88
N LEU A 129 0.92 26.74 29.07
CA LEU A 129 1.81 27.88 29.33
C LEU A 129 3.07 27.44 30.09
N CYS A 130 4.22 28.00 29.73
CA CYS A 130 5.45 27.76 30.46
C CYS A 130 5.39 28.41 31.87
N ARG A 131 5.99 27.76 32.87
CA ARG A 131 5.86 28.13 34.30
C ARG A 131 6.10 29.62 34.60
N ASP A 132 7.15 30.22 34.03
CA ASP A 132 7.48 31.63 34.29
C ASP A 132 6.47 32.58 33.64
N TYR A 133 6.02 32.26 32.42
CA TYR A 133 5.00 33.02 31.71
C TYR A 133 3.66 32.99 32.47
N CYS A 134 3.26 31.81 32.91
CA CYS A 134 2.09 31.60 33.76
C CYS A 134 2.18 32.36 35.09
N SER A 135 3.33 32.30 35.77
CA SER A 135 3.54 32.99 37.05
C SER A 135 3.46 34.51 36.90
N ASN A 136 3.96 35.07 35.80
CA ASN A 136 3.88 36.50 35.52
C ASN A 136 2.46 36.95 35.17
N TYR A 137 1.74 36.17 34.35
CA TYR A 137 0.32 36.39 34.07
C TYR A 137 -0.52 36.39 35.36
N TRP A 138 -0.35 35.39 36.23
CA TRP A 138 -1.13 35.32 37.48
C TRP A 138 -0.89 36.54 38.38
N HIS A 139 0.36 36.98 38.51
CA HIS A 139 0.69 38.16 39.32
C HIS A 139 0.13 39.47 38.77
N GLN A 140 0.03 39.61 37.45
CA GLN A 140 -0.34 40.88 36.80
C GLN A 140 -1.83 40.93 36.39
N CYS A 141 -2.44 39.78 36.14
CA CYS A 141 -3.68 39.66 35.37
C CYS A 141 -4.65 38.57 35.85
N ARG A 142 -4.47 37.94 37.03
CA ARG A 142 -5.36 36.84 37.49
C ARG A 142 -6.86 37.16 37.46
N TYR A 143 -7.22 38.43 37.66
CA TYR A 143 -8.61 38.93 37.61
C TYR A 143 -9.28 38.83 36.22
N THR A 144 -8.51 38.59 35.15
CA THR A 144 -9.02 38.36 33.79
C THR A 144 -9.37 36.89 33.52
N LEU A 145 -9.08 35.99 34.46
CA LEU A 145 -9.25 34.54 34.26
C LEU A 145 -10.72 34.13 34.14
N SER A 146 -11.61 34.69 34.96
CA SER A 146 -13.06 34.55 34.82
C SER A 146 -13.56 34.86 33.41
N LEU A 147 -13.18 36.02 32.85
CA LEU A 147 -13.59 36.49 31.51
C LEU A 147 -13.04 35.61 30.37
N LEU A 148 -11.83 35.05 30.52
CA LEU A 148 -11.29 34.07 29.57
C LEU A 148 -12.11 32.76 29.53
N LEU A 149 -12.75 32.41 30.65
CA LEU A 149 -13.48 31.14 30.85
C LEU A 149 -15.00 31.28 30.63
N GLU A 150 -15.55 32.49 30.72
CA GLU A 150 -17.00 32.77 30.76
C GLU A 150 -17.81 32.14 29.60
N ASN A 151 -17.23 32.11 28.40
CA ASN A 151 -17.88 31.54 27.21
C ASN A 151 -17.71 30.01 27.04
N THR A 152 -17.13 29.28 28.00
CA THR A 152 -16.73 27.87 27.82
C THR A 152 -17.68 26.83 28.43
N GLY A 153 -18.90 26.80 27.90
CA GLY A 153 -19.72 25.58 27.76
C GLY A 153 -20.35 24.91 29.00
N SER A 154 -19.70 24.91 30.17
CA SER A 154 -20.25 24.32 31.41
C SER A 154 -19.93 25.16 32.67
N PRO A 155 -20.57 26.34 32.84
CA PRO A 155 -20.25 27.30 33.92
C PRO A 155 -20.21 26.67 35.33
N GLN A 156 -21.10 25.72 35.61
CA GLN A 156 -21.21 25.04 36.90
C GLN A 156 -20.07 24.05 37.21
N GLN A 157 -19.40 23.49 36.20
CA GLN A 157 -18.22 22.63 36.42
C GLN A 157 -16.98 23.46 36.73
N PHE A 158 -16.85 24.63 36.08
CA PHE A 158 -15.62 25.41 36.16
C PHE A 158 -15.62 26.50 37.23
N ALA A 159 -16.76 26.99 37.72
CA ALA A 159 -16.82 27.97 38.81
C ALA A 159 -16.00 27.54 40.05
N ASN A 160 -16.19 26.29 40.51
CA ASN A 160 -15.45 25.75 41.66
C ASN A 160 -13.94 25.56 41.37
N LEU A 161 -13.56 25.20 40.14
CA LEU A 161 -12.15 25.07 39.77
C LEU A 161 -11.48 26.44 39.69
N THR A 162 -12.15 27.41 39.05
CA THR A 162 -11.71 28.80 38.82
C THR A 162 -11.39 29.49 40.13
N ALA A 163 -12.34 29.54 41.07
CA ALA A 163 -12.11 30.12 42.40
C ALA A 163 -10.92 29.46 43.14
N THR A 164 -10.68 28.15 42.94
CA THR A 164 -9.58 27.45 43.60
C THR A 164 -8.21 27.64 42.90
N ILE A 165 -8.16 28.09 41.64
CA ILE A 165 -6.90 28.41 40.93
C ILE A 165 -6.61 29.91 40.88
N GLU A 166 -7.63 30.77 40.96
CA GLU A 166 -7.43 32.22 41.07
C GLU A 166 -6.63 32.58 42.32
N ASP A 167 -6.85 31.92 43.46
CA ASP A 167 -6.15 32.20 44.72
C ASP A 167 -4.84 31.41 44.96
N ASP A 168 -4.55 30.34 44.22
CA ASP A 168 -3.27 29.61 44.31
C ASP A 168 -2.50 29.61 42.98
N ARG A 169 -1.52 30.53 42.89
CA ARG A 169 -0.55 30.64 41.78
C ARG A 169 0.15 29.32 41.44
N ARG A 170 0.46 28.47 42.44
CA ARG A 170 1.11 27.17 42.19
C ARG A 170 0.13 26.26 41.49
N ARG A 171 -1.07 26.08 42.06
CA ARG A 171 -2.14 25.26 41.48
C ARG A 171 -2.56 25.72 40.08
N PHE A 172 -2.61 27.03 39.83
CA PHE A 172 -2.85 27.60 38.50
C PHE A 172 -1.76 27.21 37.50
N CYS A 173 -0.47 27.37 37.84
CA CYS A 173 0.60 27.00 36.91
C CYS A 173 0.86 25.49 36.83
N ASP A 174 0.58 24.72 37.87
CA ASP A 174 0.59 23.26 37.82
C ASP A 174 -0.61 22.73 36.99
N TYR A 175 -1.67 23.53 36.78
CA TYR A 175 -2.78 23.25 35.85
C TYR A 175 -2.50 23.69 34.40
N LEU A 176 -1.62 24.69 34.17
CA LEU A 176 -1.27 25.17 32.82
C LEU A 176 0.07 24.67 32.27
N GLU A 177 0.98 24.16 33.10
CA GLU A 177 2.27 23.64 32.63
C GLU A 177 2.07 22.32 31.86
N LEU A 178 2.77 22.17 30.74
CA LEU A 178 2.87 20.92 29.98
C LEU A 178 4.01 20.06 30.55
N LYS A 179 3.86 18.73 30.41
CA LYS A 179 4.94 17.79 30.74
C LYS A 179 6.16 17.98 29.84
N ASP A 180 5.93 18.38 28.59
CA ASP A 180 6.99 18.81 27.67
C ASP A 180 7.15 20.34 27.70
N LYS A 181 8.34 20.80 28.08
CA LYS A 181 8.69 22.23 28.19
C LYS A 181 9.13 22.85 26.86
N GLN A 182 9.29 22.07 25.79
CA GLN A 182 9.54 22.58 24.43
C GLN A 182 8.26 23.07 23.75
N TYR A 183 7.11 22.48 24.11
CA TYR A 183 5.82 22.73 23.47
C TYR A 183 4.94 23.77 24.19
N CYS A 184 5.32 24.26 25.36
CA CYS A 184 4.58 25.30 26.07
C CYS A 184 4.81 26.69 25.46
N TYR A 185 3.83 27.60 25.61
CA TYR A 185 3.99 29.00 25.21
C TYR A 185 4.78 29.80 26.27
N PRO A 186 5.80 30.62 25.89
CA PRO A 186 6.19 31.01 24.53
C PRO A 186 7.27 30.15 23.87
N ASN A 187 7.86 29.18 24.57
CA ASN A 187 9.01 28.38 24.09
C ASN A 187 8.78 27.78 22.69
N VAL A 188 7.55 27.33 22.41
CA VAL A 188 7.10 26.78 21.13
C VAL A 188 7.36 27.68 19.91
N LEU A 189 7.36 29.02 20.09
CA LEU A 189 7.67 29.99 19.03
C LEU A 189 9.17 30.21 18.82
N THR A 190 9.98 29.95 19.85
CA THR A 190 11.44 30.18 19.84
C THR A 190 12.26 28.92 19.56
N ASN A 191 11.64 27.74 19.61
CA ASN A 191 12.30 26.47 19.33
C ASN A 191 12.58 26.33 17.82
N ALA A 192 13.84 26.55 17.42
CA ALA A 192 14.25 26.48 16.02
C ALA A 192 14.18 25.06 15.43
N GLU A 193 14.42 24.03 16.25
CA GLU A 193 14.45 22.63 15.82
C GLU A 193 13.04 22.11 15.54
N LEU A 194 12.09 22.45 16.42
CA LEU A 194 10.66 22.14 16.28
C LEU A 194 10.05 22.74 15.01
N ASN A 195 10.41 23.98 14.68
CA ASN A 195 9.83 24.73 13.58
C ASN A 195 10.60 24.60 12.24
N ALA A 196 11.76 23.93 12.22
CA ALA A 196 12.68 23.92 11.06
C ALA A 196 12.05 23.42 9.75
N ASN A 197 11.25 22.34 9.84
CA ASN A 197 10.62 21.66 8.69
C ASN A 197 9.10 21.84 8.67
N LEU A 198 8.60 22.87 9.36
CA LEU A 198 7.18 23.11 9.55
C LEU A 198 6.44 23.28 8.20
N GLY A 199 5.50 22.38 7.93
CA GLY A 199 4.70 22.39 6.70
C GLY A 199 5.30 21.61 5.51
N LEU A 200 6.45 20.96 5.68
CA LEU A 200 6.99 19.98 4.73
C LEU A 200 6.60 18.56 5.14
N VAL A 201 6.49 17.62 4.19
CA VAL A 201 6.38 16.19 4.53
C VAL A 201 7.61 15.79 5.32
N ARG A 202 7.39 15.12 6.46
CA ARG A 202 8.45 14.64 7.33
C ARG A 202 9.15 13.44 6.70
N GLU A 203 10.48 13.48 6.66
CA GLU A 203 11.33 12.37 6.24
C GLU A 203 12.04 11.75 7.45
N ASP A 204 12.14 10.42 7.50
CA ASP A 204 13.00 9.72 8.46
C ASP A 204 14.50 9.92 8.11
N PRO A 205 15.45 9.57 9.01
CA PRO A 205 16.89 9.70 8.75
C PRO A 205 17.46 8.86 7.58
N LYS A 206 16.61 8.15 6.82
CA LYS A 206 16.96 7.39 5.61
C LYS A 206 16.27 7.95 4.35
N GLY A 207 15.49 9.03 4.47
CA GLY A 207 14.69 9.61 3.38
C GLY A 207 13.33 8.94 3.16
N CYS A 208 12.80 8.22 4.16
CA CYS A 208 11.46 7.63 4.09
C CYS A 208 10.39 8.68 4.41
N LEU A 209 9.42 8.90 3.52
CA LEU A 209 8.34 9.88 3.71
C LEU A 209 7.33 9.35 4.76
N GLU A 210 7.22 10.00 5.92
CA GLU A 210 6.21 9.67 6.95
C GLU A 210 4.83 10.20 6.54
N LEU A 211 3.92 9.29 6.19
CA LEU A 211 2.52 9.59 5.89
C LEU A 211 1.59 8.86 6.88
N CYS A 212 0.38 9.40 7.06
CA CYS A 212 -0.69 8.76 7.83
C CYS A 212 -1.82 8.31 6.90
N LEU A 213 -2.70 7.44 7.40
CA LEU A 213 -3.85 6.94 6.64
C LEU A 213 -5.16 7.28 7.34
N GLN A 214 -6.24 7.33 6.57
CA GLN A 214 -7.61 7.32 7.08
C GLN A 214 -8.39 6.16 6.44
N GLU A 215 -9.02 5.32 7.26
CA GLU A 215 -9.92 4.26 6.78
C GLU A 215 -11.22 4.88 6.18
N VAL A 216 -11.65 4.43 4.99
CA VAL A 216 -12.86 4.97 4.32
C VAL A 216 -13.88 3.91 3.85
N ALA A 217 -13.49 2.64 3.75
CA ALA A 217 -14.42 1.53 3.50
C ALA A 217 -13.83 0.22 4.06
N ASN A 218 -14.65 -0.68 4.60
CA ASN A 218 -14.18 -1.95 5.20
C ASN A 218 -15.14 -3.14 5.00
N GLY A 219 -14.61 -4.34 5.29
CA GLY A 219 -15.36 -5.60 5.21
C GLY A 219 -15.63 -6.07 3.78
N LEU A 220 -14.90 -5.51 2.82
CA LEU A 220 -14.98 -5.79 1.39
C LEU A 220 -14.38 -7.15 1.05
N ARG A 221 -14.86 -7.79 -0.02
CA ARG A 221 -14.29 -9.03 -0.57
C ARG A 221 -13.28 -8.70 -1.67
N ASN A 222 -11.99 -8.85 -1.36
CA ASN A 222 -10.84 -8.56 -2.24
C ASN A 222 -11.12 -7.39 -3.22
N PRO A 223 -11.21 -6.14 -2.72
CA PRO A 223 -11.65 -5.01 -3.51
C PRO A 223 -10.59 -4.65 -4.56
N VAL A 224 -10.93 -4.87 -5.84
CA VAL A 224 -10.00 -4.75 -6.97
C VAL A 224 -9.90 -3.33 -7.50
N ALA A 225 -11.00 -2.56 -7.49
CA ALA A 225 -11.05 -1.24 -8.12
C ALA A 225 -11.94 -0.28 -7.33
N MET A 226 -11.60 1.01 -7.41
CA MET A 226 -12.44 2.14 -7.02
C MET A 226 -12.33 3.20 -8.10
N ILE A 227 -13.46 3.79 -8.49
CA ILE A 227 -13.56 4.88 -9.47
C ILE A 227 -14.63 5.90 -9.04
N HIS A 228 -14.69 7.07 -9.68
CA HIS A 228 -15.75 8.07 -9.52
C HIS A 228 -16.55 8.26 -10.83
N ALA A 229 -17.63 9.05 -10.78
CA ALA A 229 -18.48 9.34 -11.94
C ALA A 229 -18.11 10.62 -12.71
N ASP A 230 -17.38 11.56 -12.10
CA ASP A 230 -17.09 12.88 -12.71
C ASP A 230 -18.37 13.66 -13.07
N ASP A 231 -19.42 13.47 -12.26
CA ASP A 231 -20.78 14.00 -12.42
C ASP A 231 -21.13 15.09 -11.38
N GLY A 232 -20.13 15.56 -10.64
CA GLY A 232 -20.25 16.50 -9.53
C GLY A 232 -20.80 15.88 -8.24
N THR A 233 -21.17 14.60 -8.20
CA THR A 233 -21.77 13.98 -7.01
C THR A 233 -20.75 13.50 -5.97
N HIS A 234 -19.47 13.44 -6.31
CA HIS A 234 -18.40 12.88 -5.48
C HIS A 234 -18.74 11.48 -4.92
N ARG A 235 -19.53 10.71 -5.68
CA ARG A 235 -19.74 9.28 -5.48
C ARG A 235 -18.52 8.51 -5.96
N PHE A 236 -18.25 7.39 -5.28
CA PHE A 236 -17.28 6.41 -5.74
C PHE A 236 -17.86 5.00 -5.76
N PHE A 237 -17.37 4.19 -6.68
CA PHE A 237 -17.87 2.86 -7.01
C PHE A 237 -16.78 1.84 -6.71
N VAL A 238 -17.02 0.93 -5.76
CA VAL A 238 -16.03 -0.05 -5.30
C VAL A 238 -16.37 -1.43 -5.84
N ALA A 239 -15.46 -2.03 -6.60
CA ALA A 239 -15.61 -3.37 -7.16
C ALA A 239 -14.93 -4.44 -6.28
N GLU A 240 -15.68 -5.48 -5.91
CA GLU A 240 -15.19 -6.71 -5.29
C GLU A 240 -14.85 -7.76 -6.37
N GLN A 241 -13.73 -8.49 -6.25
CA GLN A 241 -13.30 -9.51 -7.21
C GLN A 241 -14.39 -10.55 -7.56
N LEU A 242 -15.30 -10.81 -6.61
CA LEU A 242 -16.44 -11.72 -6.76
C LEU A 242 -17.49 -11.24 -7.78
N GLY A 243 -17.42 -9.99 -8.27
CA GLY A 243 -18.37 -9.42 -9.22
C GLY A 243 -19.49 -8.57 -8.60
N TYR A 244 -19.27 -7.96 -7.45
CA TYR A 244 -20.14 -6.88 -6.93
C TYR A 244 -19.49 -5.52 -7.19
N VAL A 245 -20.27 -4.51 -7.59
CA VAL A 245 -19.86 -3.11 -7.54
C VAL A 245 -20.79 -2.36 -6.59
N TRP A 246 -20.25 -1.60 -5.64
CA TRP A 246 -21.00 -0.90 -4.59
C TRP A 246 -20.88 0.62 -4.73
N VAL A 247 -21.99 1.36 -4.58
CA VAL A 247 -21.99 2.83 -4.56
C VAL A 247 -21.74 3.35 -3.14
N TYR A 248 -20.77 4.24 -3.02
CA TYR A 248 -20.50 5.06 -1.84
C TYR A 248 -20.77 6.54 -2.15
N LEU A 249 -21.34 7.24 -1.18
CA LEU A 249 -21.65 8.67 -1.26
C LEU A 249 -20.49 9.51 -0.69
N ALA A 250 -20.45 10.80 -1.02
CA ALA A 250 -19.44 11.75 -0.53
C ALA A 250 -19.36 11.88 1.01
N ASN A 251 -20.38 11.41 1.76
CA ASN A 251 -20.37 11.34 3.23
C ASN A 251 -19.85 9.98 3.78
N GLY A 252 -19.29 9.11 2.94
CA GLY A 252 -18.81 7.77 3.29
C GLY A 252 -19.89 6.70 3.41
N SER A 253 -21.18 7.04 3.34
CA SER A 253 -22.26 6.05 3.45
C SER A 253 -22.37 5.21 2.16
N ARG A 254 -22.53 3.90 2.31
CA ARG A 254 -22.74 2.98 1.20
C ARG A 254 -24.24 2.72 0.98
N ILE A 255 -24.66 2.56 -0.27
CA ILE A 255 -26.00 2.07 -0.60
C ILE A 255 -26.07 0.54 -0.36
N ASP A 256 -27.21 0.03 0.12
CA ASP A 256 -27.40 -1.41 0.39
C ASP A 256 -27.61 -2.27 -0.87
N ARG A 257 -27.95 -1.63 -2.00
CA ARG A 257 -28.01 -2.22 -3.33
C ARG A 257 -26.69 -2.04 -4.09
N PRO A 258 -26.22 -3.05 -4.83
CA PRO A 258 -25.05 -2.93 -5.69
C PRO A 258 -25.39 -2.20 -7.00
N PHE A 259 -24.43 -1.41 -7.49
CA PHE A 259 -24.42 -0.77 -8.82
C PHE A 259 -24.47 -1.81 -9.94
N LEU A 260 -23.72 -2.90 -9.76
CA LEU A 260 -23.64 -4.03 -10.67
C LEU A 260 -23.41 -5.32 -9.87
N ASN A 261 -23.93 -6.44 -10.39
CA ASN A 261 -23.77 -7.77 -9.78
C ASN A 261 -23.64 -8.84 -10.87
N LEU A 262 -22.41 -9.24 -11.16
CA LEU A 262 -22.05 -10.28 -12.14
C LEU A 262 -21.58 -11.59 -11.47
N THR A 263 -21.88 -11.79 -10.18
CA THR A 263 -21.46 -12.96 -9.37
C THR A 263 -21.87 -14.34 -9.91
N ARG A 264 -22.72 -14.40 -10.94
CA ARG A 264 -23.12 -15.63 -11.66
C ARG A 264 -22.35 -15.89 -12.96
N ALA A 265 -21.69 -14.87 -13.51
CA ALA A 265 -20.95 -14.92 -14.78
C ALA A 265 -19.43 -14.87 -14.56
N VAL A 266 -18.98 -14.15 -13.52
CA VAL A 266 -17.57 -14.01 -13.15
C VAL A 266 -16.96 -15.36 -12.76
N LEU A 267 -15.91 -15.76 -13.47
CA LEU A 267 -15.04 -16.88 -13.13
C LEU A 267 -14.02 -16.43 -12.09
N THR A 268 -14.10 -16.97 -10.87
CA THR A 268 -13.13 -16.76 -9.79
C THR A 268 -13.19 -17.92 -8.81
N SER A 269 -12.29 -17.97 -7.83
CA SER A 269 -12.24 -19.03 -6.82
C SER A 269 -11.88 -18.50 -5.42
N PRO A 270 -12.02 -19.30 -4.36
CA PRO A 270 -11.58 -18.91 -3.03
C PRO A 270 -10.06 -19.05 -2.81
N TRP A 271 -9.29 -19.55 -3.79
CA TRP A 271 -7.85 -19.72 -3.64
C TRP A 271 -7.13 -18.38 -3.44
N ALA A 272 -6.07 -18.40 -2.64
CA ALA A 272 -5.31 -17.19 -2.34
C ALA A 272 -4.43 -16.82 -3.55
N GLY A 273 -4.57 -15.60 -4.06
CA GLY A 273 -3.86 -15.14 -5.25
C GLY A 273 -4.35 -15.73 -6.58
N ASP A 274 -5.61 -16.18 -6.67
CA ASP A 274 -6.24 -16.39 -7.97
C ASP A 274 -6.42 -15.01 -8.64
N GLU A 275 -5.79 -14.80 -9.79
CA GLU A 275 -5.84 -13.54 -10.54
C GLU A 275 -7.22 -13.32 -11.19
N ARG A 276 -8.00 -14.39 -11.41
CA ARG A 276 -9.27 -14.33 -12.15
C ARG A 276 -10.40 -13.74 -11.32
N GLY A 277 -11.29 -13.02 -11.98
CA GLY A 277 -12.51 -12.52 -11.39
C GLY A 277 -13.03 -11.29 -12.11
N PHE A 278 -13.78 -10.46 -11.40
CA PHE A 278 -14.00 -9.07 -11.80
C PHE A 278 -12.73 -8.28 -11.49
N LEU A 279 -12.15 -7.58 -12.47
CA LEU A 279 -10.84 -6.92 -12.32
C LEU A 279 -10.95 -5.40 -12.38
N CYS A 280 -11.80 -4.83 -13.23
CA CYS A 280 -11.97 -3.37 -13.31
C CYS A 280 -13.33 -2.96 -13.86
N ILE A 281 -13.68 -1.70 -13.59
CA ILE A 281 -14.79 -0.96 -14.18
C ILE A 281 -14.27 0.42 -14.57
N ALA A 282 -14.73 0.94 -15.71
CA ALA A 282 -14.56 2.33 -16.14
C ALA A 282 -15.92 2.90 -16.54
N LEU A 283 -16.20 4.15 -16.18
CA LEU A 283 -17.37 4.88 -16.67
C LEU A 283 -16.97 5.71 -17.88
N HIS A 284 -17.88 5.90 -18.83
CA HIS A 284 -17.60 6.71 -20.02
C HIS A 284 -17.25 8.16 -19.62
N PRO A 285 -16.28 8.87 -20.25
CA PRO A 285 -15.89 10.23 -19.83
C PRO A 285 -17.03 11.25 -19.90
N ARG A 286 -18.04 10.97 -20.74
CA ARG A 286 -19.29 11.74 -20.84
C ARG A 286 -20.43 11.02 -20.11
N PHE A 287 -20.19 10.49 -18.91
CA PHE A 287 -21.11 9.56 -18.21
C PHE A 287 -22.52 10.14 -18.02
N THR A 288 -22.61 11.43 -17.70
CA THR A 288 -23.87 12.16 -17.52
C THR A 288 -24.78 12.17 -18.76
N THR A 289 -24.21 12.07 -19.97
CA THR A 289 -24.98 12.06 -21.23
C THR A 289 -25.03 10.69 -21.89
N VAL A 290 -23.90 9.98 -21.95
CA VAL A 290 -23.77 8.67 -22.62
C VAL A 290 -24.29 7.53 -21.75
N ARG A 291 -24.23 7.68 -20.41
CA ARG A 291 -24.80 6.72 -19.45
C ARG A 291 -24.29 5.28 -19.63
N LYS A 292 -23.06 5.09 -20.11
CA LYS A 292 -22.42 3.77 -20.30
C LYS A 292 -21.29 3.49 -19.31
N ALA A 293 -21.12 2.22 -18.97
CA ALA A 293 -20.06 1.67 -18.14
C ALA A 293 -19.42 0.44 -18.82
N TYR A 294 -18.13 0.25 -18.63
CA TYR A 294 -17.33 -0.82 -19.24
C TYR A 294 -16.66 -1.63 -18.13
N VAL A 295 -16.72 -2.96 -18.21
CA VAL A 295 -16.22 -3.85 -17.16
C VAL A 295 -15.34 -4.97 -17.70
N TYR A 296 -14.27 -5.29 -16.98
CA TYR A 296 -13.27 -6.31 -17.31
C TYR A 296 -13.37 -7.47 -16.34
N TYR A 297 -13.63 -8.67 -16.84
CA TYR A 297 -13.82 -9.85 -16.01
C TYR A 297 -13.47 -11.16 -16.71
N SER A 298 -12.98 -12.12 -15.94
CA SER A 298 -12.77 -13.50 -16.38
C SER A 298 -14.12 -14.22 -16.47
N VAL A 299 -14.30 -15.03 -17.52
CA VAL A 299 -15.49 -15.88 -17.74
C VAL A 299 -15.05 -17.27 -18.21
N SER A 300 -15.94 -18.27 -18.11
CA SER A 300 -15.76 -19.55 -18.82
C SER A 300 -16.83 -19.74 -19.89
N VAL A 301 -16.41 -19.88 -21.14
CA VAL A 301 -17.28 -20.04 -22.30
C VAL A 301 -16.92 -21.36 -22.98
N LYS A 302 -17.87 -22.29 -23.09
CA LYS A 302 -17.65 -23.63 -23.69
C LYS A 302 -16.51 -24.45 -23.06
N LYS A 303 -16.14 -24.16 -21.80
CA LYS A 303 -14.97 -24.68 -21.04
C LYS A 303 -13.61 -24.06 -21.39
N GLU A 304 -13.57 -23.04 -22.24
CA GLU A 304 -12.39 -22.17 -22.39
C GLU A 304 -12.47 -21.07 -21.32
N GLU A 305 -11.33 -20.68 -20.75
CA GLU A 305 -11.24 -19.48 -19.91
C GLU A 305 -10.97 -18.27 -20.82
N ARG A 306 -11.67 -17.16 -20.58
CA ARG A 306 -11.59 -15.95 -21.40
C ARG A 306 -11.60 -14.71 -20.53
N ILE A 307 -10.89 -13.69 -20.98
CA ILE A 307 -11.19 -12.30 -20.61
C ILE A 307 -12.40 -11.86 -21.42
N ARG A 308 -13.34 -11.19 -20.75
CA ARG A 308 -14.45 -10.47 -21.38
C ARG A 308 -14.40 -9.00 -20.96
N ILE A 309 -14.55 -8.12 -21.94
CA ILE A 309 -14.88 -6.71 -21.75
C ILE A 309 -16.32 -6.52 -22.23
N SER A 310 -17.21 -6.05 -21.34
CA SER A 310 -18.61 -5.78 -21.66
C SER A 310 -18.99 -4.33 -21.33
N GLU A 311 -19.86 -3.78 -22.15
CA GLU A 311 -20.57 -2.52 -21.98
C GLU A 311 -21.93 -2.78 -21.31
N PHE A 312 -22.35 -1.83 -20.46
CA PHE A 312 -23.64 -1.80 -19.76
C PHE A 312 -24.16 -0.36 -19.75
N THR A 313 -25.48 -0.18 -19.82
CA THR A 313 -26.13 1.14 -19.66
C THR A 313 -26.58 1.38 -18.22
N LEU A 314 -26.60 2.65 -17.81
CA LEU A 314 -27.14 3.09 -16.53
C LEU A 314 -28.67 3.10 -16.60
N SER A 315 -29.31 2.47 -15.61
CA SER A 315 -30.76 2.29 -15.57
C SER A 315 -31.51 3.61 -15.80
N THR A 316 -32.58 3.55 -16.59
CA THR A 316 -33.54 4.65 -16.75
C THR A 316 -34.39 4.91 -15.49
N HIS A 317 -34.19 4.11 -14.43
CA HIS A 317 -34.95 4.19 -13.19
C HIS A 317 -34.09 4.50 -11.96
N ASP A 318 -32.77 4.35 -12.00
CA ASP A 318 -31.91 4.57 -10.83
C ASP A 318 -30.46 4.87 -11.24
N ASP A 319 -30.00 6.10 -11.00
CA ASP A 319 -28.62 6.52 -11.30
C ASP A 319 -27.56 5.84 -10.41
N ASN A 320 -27.96 4.90 -9.56
CA ASN A 320 -27.10 4.04 -8.73
C ASN A 320 -27.16 2.56 -9.15
N GLN A 321 -27.67 2.24 -10.34
CA GLN A 321 -27.76 0.87 -10.86
C GLN A 321 -27.59 0.79 -12.38
N LEU A 322 -26.68 -0.09 -12.85
CA LEU A 322 -26.62 -0.49 -14.25
C LEU A 322 -27.73 -1.50 -14.58
N ASP A 323 -28.24 -1.47 -15.80
CA ASP A 323 -29.21 -2.46 -16.29
C ASP A 323 -28.50 -3.76 -16.70
N HIS A 324 -28.64 -4.81 -15.91
CA HIS A 324 -28.10 -6.14 -16.22
C HIS A 324 -28.55 -6.73 -17.56
N SER A 325 -29.70 -6.31 -18.10
CA SER A 325 -30.20 -6.79 -19.39
C SER A 325 -29.54 -6.11 -20.59
N SER A 326 -28.76 -5.04 -20.35
CA SER A 326 -28.01 -4.29 -21.37
C SER A 326 -26.59 -4.81 -21.63
N GLU A 327 -26.18 -5.96 -21.06
CA GLU A 327 -24.82 -6.51 -21.27
C GLU A 327 -24.53 -6.69 -22.77
N ARG A 328 -23.59 -5.91 -23.29
CA ARG A 328 -23.08 -6.05 -24.66
C ARG A 328 -21.59 -6.30 -24.65
N THR A 329 -21.17 -7.48 -25.07
CA THR A 329 -19.74 -7.84 -25.13
C THR A 329 -19.01 -7.03 -26.19
N ILE A 330 -18.02 -6.26 -25.76
CA ILE A 330 -17.16 -5.44 -26.61
C ILE A 330 -16.01 -6.27 -27.18
N LEU A 331 -15.34 -7.05 -26.33
CA LEU A 331 -14.19 -7.87 -26.70
C LEU A 331 -14.11 -9.14 -25.83
N GLU A 332 -13.72 -10.26 -26.43
CA GLU A 332 -13.26 -11.45 -25.70
C GLU A 332 -11.84 -11.84 -26.17
N VAL A 333 -11.00 -12.25 -25.23
CA VAL A 333 -9.67 -12.83 -25.48
C VAL A 333 -9.57 -14.16 -24.77
N VAL A 334 -9.05 -15.20 -25.43
CA VAL A 334 -8.92 -16.55 -24.88
C VAL A 334 -7.63 -16.66 -24.07
N GLU A 335 -7.75 -17.08 -22.81
CA GLU A 335 -6.63 -17.17 -21.87
C GLU A 335 -6.00 -18.58 -21.92
N PRO A 336 -4.71 -18.73 -22.29
CA PRO A 336 -4.03 -20.02 -22.36
C PRO A 336 -3.53 -20.55 -21.00
N ALA A 337 -3.66 -19.77 -19.93
CA ALA A 337 -3.55 -20.16 -18.53
C ALA A 337 -4.41 -19.24 -17.64
N SER A 338 -4.63 -19.64 -16.38
CA SER A 338 -5.51 -18.96 -15.42
C SER A 338 -4.85 -17.78 -14.70
N ASN A 339 -3.87 -17.11 -15.31
CA ASN A 339 -2.95 -16.19 -14.65
C ASN A 339 -2.27 -15.26 -15.68
N HIS A 340 -1.70 -14.15 -15.23
CA HIS A 340 -1.34 -12.97 -16.05
C HIS A 340 -2.53 -12.37 -16.81
N ASN A 341 -3.64 -12.15 -16.09
CA ASN A 341 -4.90 -11.74 -16.70
C ASN A 341 -4.97 -10.24 -17.09
N GLY A 342 -3.94 -9.44 -16.80
CA GLY A 342 -4.01 -7.98 -16.88
C GLY A 342 -5.12 -7.44 -15.98
N GLY A 343 -5.93 -6.50 -16.47
CA GLY A 343 -7.21 -6.19 -15.83
C GLY A 343 -7.66 -4.74 -15.84
N GLN A 344 -6.79 -3.78 -16.16
CA GLN A 344 -7.16 -2.36 -16.17
C GLN A 344 -8.08 -2.01 -17.36
N LEU A 345 -9.10 -1.20 -17.07
CA LEU A 345 -9.79 -0.34 -18.04
C LEU A 345 -9.63 1.11 -17.60
N LEU A 346 -9.34 2.02 -18.53
CA LEU A 346 -9.44 3.46 -18.29
C LEU A 346 -9.68 4.19 -19.61
N PHE A 347 -10.14 5.44 -19.53
CA PHE A 347 -10.26 6.30 -20.69
C PHE A 347 -9.11 7.28 -20.78
N GLY A 348 -8.59 7.48 -21.99
CA GLY A 348 -7.61 8.52 -22.27
C GLY A 348 -8.22 9.92 -22.29
N HIS A 349 -7.36 10.94 -22.20
CA HIS A 349 -7.78 12.33 -22.45
C HIS A 349 -8.06 12.61 -23.95
N ASP A 350 -7.77 11.65 -24.83
CA ASP A 350 -8.21 11.58 -26.23
C ASP A 350 -9.63 10.99 -26.39
N GLY A 351 -10.24 10.50 -25.30
CA GLY A 351 -11.60 9.96 -25.27
C GLY A 351 -11.72 8.46 -25.52
N TYR A 352 -10.64 7.78 -25.89
CA TYR A 352 -10.66 6.35 -26.23
C TYR A 352 -10.53 5.43 -25.02
N LEU A 353 -11.08 4.22 -25.12
CA LEU A 353 -11.00 3.19 -24.09
C LEU A 353 -9.67 2.43 -24.23
N TYR A 354 -8.86 2.43 -23.17
CA TYR A 354 -7.65 1.64 -23.07
C TYR A 354 -7.89 0.36 -22.26
N ILE A 355 -7.37 -0.76 -22.77
CA ILE A 355 -7.56 -2.11 -22.22
C ILE A 355 -6.19 -2.76 -22.05
N PHE A 356 -5.88 -3.24 -20.84
CA PHE A 356 -4.56 -3.79 -20.51
C PHE A 356 -4.67 -5.29 -20.22
N ILE A 357 -4.03 -6.09 -21.07
CA ILE A 357 -4.13 -7.55 -21.08
C ILE A 357 -2.71 -8.15 -20.97
N GLY A 358 -2.50 -9.01 -19.98
CA GLY A 358 -1.23 -9.70 -19.78
C GLY A 358 -0.97 -10.78 -20.83
N ASP A 359 0.18 -11.45 -20.75
CA ASP A 359 0.70 -12.38 -21.75
C ASP A 359 -0.08 -13.71 -21.88
N GLY A 360 -1.10 -13.92 -21.04
CA GLY A 360 -1.89 -15.15 -20.99
C GLY A 360 -1.29 -16.26 -20.12
N GLY A 361 -0.20 -15.98 -19.40
CA GLY A 361 0.25 -16.76 -18.25
C GLY A 361 1.43 -17.70 -18.49
N ARG A 362 1.69 -18.51 -17.47
CA ARG A 362 2.84 -19.46 -17.37
C ARG A 362 4.20 -18.75 -17.28
N ALA A 363 5.23 -19.51 -16.89
CA ALA A 363 6.57 -18.96 -16.72
C ALA A 363 7.23 -18.67 -18.08
N GLY A 364 7.60 -17.41 -18.31
CA GLY A 364 8.43 -16.99 -19.44
C GLY A 364 7.75 -17.03 -20.80
N ASP A 365 6.46 -16.64 -20.88
CA ASP A 365 5.68 -16.49 -22.12
C ASP A 365 6.03 -17.53 -23.22
N PRO A 366 5.68 -18.81 -23.01
CA PRO A 366 6.14 -19.92 -23.85
C PRO A 366 5.39 -20.02 -25.20
N PHE A 367 4.59 -19.02 -25.56
CA PHE A 367 3.65 -19.10 -26.67
C PHE A 367 4.26 -18.62 -27.99
N GLY A 368 4.38 -19.53 -28.96
CA GLY A 368 5.01 -19.26 -30.25
C GLY A 368 6.52 -18.99 -30.15
N LYS A 369 7.09 -18.42 -31.21
CA LYS A 369 8.56 -18.25 -31.35
C LYS A 369 9.15 -17.22 -30.37
N PHE A 370 8.39 -16.17 -30.03
CA PHE A 370 8.87 -14.99 -29.33
C PHE A 370 8.05 -14.62 -28.08
N GLY A 371 7.05 -15.43 -27.74
CA GLY A 371 6.00 -15.08 -26.77
C GLY A 371 4.82 -14.37 -27.41
N ASN A 372 3.65 -14.44 -26.76
CA ASN A 372 2.47 -13.65 -27.06
C ASN A 372 2.79 -12.14 -27.02
N SER A 373 3.61 -11.72 -26.07
CA SER A 373 3.88 -10.31 -25.75
C SER A 373 4.54 -9.56 -26.90
N GLN A 374 5.53 -10.18 -27.54
CA GLN A 374 6.17 -9.69 -28.77
C GLN A 374 5.36 -9.99 -30.05
N ASN A 375 4.43 -10.95 -30.00
CA ASN A 375 3.59 -11.30 -31.14
C ASN A 375 2.44 -10.30 -31.30
N LYS A 376 2.46 -9.49 -32.36
CA LYS A 376 1.40 -8.50 -32.66
C LYS A 376 0.12 -9.12 -33.26
N SER A 377 0.12 -10.41 -33.64
CA SER A 377 -1.09 -11.08 -34.16
C SER A 377 -2.08 -11.52 -33.07
N THR A 378 -1.68 -11.41 -31.79
CA THR A 378 -2.51 -11.65 -30.60
C THR A 378 -2.69 -10.38 -29.78
N LEU A 379 -3.76 -10.35 -28.98
CA LEU A 379 -4.11 -9.26 -28.06
C LEU A 379 -3.51 -9.44 -26.65
N LEU A 380 -2.83 -10.57 -26.40
CA LEU A 380 -2.17 -10.91 -25.14
C LEU A 380 -0.80 -10.21 -25.01
N GLY A 381 -0.49 -9.68 -23.84
CA GLY A 381 0.73 -8.92 -23.54
C GLY A 381 0.76 -7.57 -24.25
N LYS A 382 -0.34 -6.81 -24.13
CA LYS A 382 -0.61 -5.56 -24.86
C LYS A 382 -1.31 -4.50 -23.99
N ALA A 383 -1.07 -3.24 -24.34
CA ALA A 383 -2.02 -2.16 -24.12
C ALA A 383 -2.79 -1.92 -25.43
N LEU A 384 -4.11 -2.06 -25.39
CA LEU A 384 -5.01 -1.81 -26.51
C LEU A 384 -5.67 -0.44 -26.37
N ARG A 385 -6.13 0.13 -27.49
CA ARG A 385 -6.86 1.42 -27.55
C ARG A 385 -7.94 1.34 -28.63
N VAL A 386 -9.19 1.46 -28.22
CA VAL A 386 -10.38 1.32 -29.09
C VAL A 386 -11.37 2.46 -28.87
N ASP A 387 -12.15 2.75 -29.91
CA ASP A 387 -13.23 3.74 -29.87
C ASP A 387 -14.57 3.06 -29.57
N VAL A 388 -15.25 3.50 -28.52
CA VAL A 388 -16.54 2.97 -28.06
C VAL A 388 -17.67 4.00 -28.17
N ASP A 389 -17.45 5.12 -28.85
CA ASP A 389 -18.49 6.09 -29.16
C ASP A 389 -19.25 5.72 -30.46
N ASN A 390 -20.51 6.17 -30.58
CA ASN A 390 -21.39 5.93 -31.73
C ASN A 390 -21.57 4.45 -32.12
N ASN A 391 -21.46 3.55 -31.14
CA ASN A 391 -21.33 2.10 -31.35
C ASN A 391 -22.63 1.30 -31.16
N ASP A 392 -23.79 1.94 -30.95
CA ASP A 392 -25.03 1.29 -30.52
C ASP A 392 -25.61 0.29 -31.53
N ASP A 393 -25.91 0.74 -32.75
CA ASP A 393 -26.48 -0.08 -33.84
C ASP A 393 -25.41 -0.79 -34.70
N GLY A 394 -24.13 -0.66 -34.33
CA GLY A 394 -22.98 -1.01 -35.17
C GLY A 394 -22.08 -2.12 -34.64
N ALA A 395 -20.81 -2.10 -35.08
CA ALA A 395 -19.77 -2.90 -34.45
C ALA A 395 -19.57 -2.47 -32.98
N PRO A 396 -19.18 -3.37 -32.06
CA PRO A 396 -19.09 -3.01 -30.63
C PRO A 396 -18.07 -1.90 -30.33
N TYR A 397 -17.06 -1.74 -31.18
CA TYR A 397 -16.08 -0.65 -31.14
C TYR A 397 -15.56 -0.38 -32.57
N SER A 398 -14.88 0.75 -32.75
CA SER A 398 -14.07 1.05 -33.94
C SER A 398 -12.59 1.23 -33.56
N ILE A 399 -11.70 1.28 -34.56
CA ILE A 399 -10.27 1.51 -34.33
C ILE A 399 -9.95 2.99 -34.58
N PRO A 400 -9.32 3.71 -33.62
CA PRO A 400 -8.80 5.04 -33.85
C PRO A 400 -7.86 5.07 -35.07
N SER A 401 -8.12 5.98 -36.00
CA SER A 401 -7.42 6.07 -37.29
C SER A 401 -5.92 6.39 -37.18
N ASP A 402 -5.45 6.77 -36.00
CA ASP A 402 -4.05 7.03 -35.69
C ASP A 402 -3.35 5.86 -34.97
N ASN A 403 -4.01 4.72 -34.69
CA ASN A 403 -3.37 3.58 -33.99
C ASN A 403 -2.11 3.09 -34.74
N PRO A 404 -1.01 2.80 -34.02
CA PRO A 404 0.34 2.73 -34.59
C PRO A 404 0.58 1.58 -35.58
N PHE A 405 -0.19 0.49 -35.49
CA PHE A 405 0.06 -0.74 -36.25
C PHE A 405 -0.94 -1.01 -37.39
N LEU A 406 -1.78 -0.03 -37.74
CA LEU A 406 -2.79 -0.13 -38.82
C LEU A 406 -2.22 -0.58 -40.19
N GLY A 407 -0.97 -0.22 -40.50
CA GLY A 407 -0.28 -0.61 -41.73
C GLY A 407 0.57 -1.87 -41.64
N GLU A 408 0.71 -2.49 -40.46
CA GLU A 408 1.59 -3.64 -40.25
C GLU A 408 0.82 -4.94 -40.53
N LYS A 409 1.20 -5.64 -41.59
CA LYS A 409 0.58 -6.91 -41.98
C LYS A 409 0.68 -7.92 -40.83
N GLU A 410 -0.41 -8.60 -40.53
CA GLU A 410 -0.57 -9.58 -39.43
C GLU A 410 -0.56 -8.99 -38.00
N ALA A 411 -0.42 -7.67 -37.84
CA ALA A 411 -0.66 -7.01 -36.56
C ALA A 411 -2.15 -6.81 -36.26
N ARG A 412 -2.48 -6.73 -34.97
CA ARG A 412 -3.81 -6.40 -34.45
C ARG A 412 -4.00 -4.87 -34.41
N PRO A 413 -4.95 -4.29 -35.16
CA PRO A 413 -5.15 -2.83 -35.22
C PRO A 413 -5.59 -2.21 -33.87
N GLU A 414 -6.08 -3.03 -32.93
CA GLU A 414 -6.43 -2.66 -31.56
C GLU A 414 -5.20 -2.26 -30.71
N ILE A 415 -3.98 -2.68 -31.10
CA ILE A 415 -2.77 -2.49 -30.29
C ILE A 415 -2.31 -1.02 -30.31
N TYR A 416 -2.16 -0.45 -29.11
CA TYR A 416 -1.49 0.83 -28.87
C TYR A 416 -0.03 0.64 -28.48
N ALA A 417 0.29 -0.35 -27.64
CA ALA A 417 1.64 -0.71 -27.24
C ALA A 417 1.73 -2.21 -26.87
N TYR A 418 2.94 -2.78 -26.88
CA TYR A 418 3.16 -4.22 -26.75
C TYR A 418 4.41 -4.58 -25.94
N GLY A 419 4.66 -5.88 -25.73
CA GLY A 419 5.83 -6.35 -24.99
C GLY A 419 5.72 -6.15 -23.49
N VAL A 420 4.51 -6.16 -22.94
CA VAL A 420 4.20 -6.12 -21.49
C VAL A 420 3.82 -7.52 -20.99
N ARG A 421 4.02 -7.79 -19.70
CA ARG A 421 3.88 -9.12 -19.08
C ARG A 421 2.54 -9.35 -18.39
N ASN A 422 2.26 -8.60 -17.34
CA ASN A 422 1.03 -8.63 -16.56
C ASN A 422 0.78 -7.26 -15.93
N MET A 423 0.50 -6.29 -16.79
CA MET A 423 0.36 -4.89 -16.41
C MET A 423 -0.96 -4.67 -15.65
N TRP A 424 -0.86 -4.51 -14.32
CA TRP A 424 -1.99 -4.70 -13.40
C TRP A 424 -2.79 -3.41 -13.13
N ARG A 425 -2.14 -2.34 -12.65
CA ARG A 425 -2.74 -0.99 -12.64
C ARG A 425 -1.95 0.00 -13.44
N CYS A 426 -2.71 0.78 -14.19
CA CYS A 426 -2.28 1.99 -14.86
C CYS A 426 -3.14 3.16 -14.40
N SER A 427 -2.56 4.35 -14.43
CA SER A 427 -3.24 5.62 -14.23
C SER A 427 -2.83 6.60 -15.33
N ILE A 428 -3.65 7.64 -15.52
CA ILE A 428 -3.28 8.80 -16.34
C ILE A 428 -3.07 9.99 -15.41
N ASP A 429 -1.91 10.62 -15.49
CA ASP A 429 -1.62 11.88 -14.82
C ASP A 429 -2.62 12.94 -15.34
N ARG A 430 -3.52 13.43 -14.47
CA ARG A 430 -4.46 14.52 -14.81
C ARG A 430 -3.74 15.81 -15.21
N GLY A 431 -2.47 15.92 -14.86
CA GLY A 431 -1.65 17.12 -14.94
C GLY A 431 -1.77 18.01 -13.71
N ASP A 432 -0.76 18.83 -13.48
CA ASP A 432 -0.81 19.89 -12.47
C ASP A 432 -1.93 20.90 -12.80
N ARG A 433 -2.72 21.30 -11.78
CA ARG A 433 -3.92 22.12 -11.99
C ARG A 433 -3.64 23.57 -12.41
N ALA A 434 -2.44 24.09 -12.16
CA ALA A 434 -2.08 25.47 -12.47
C ALA A 434 -1.32 25.59 -13.81
N THR A 435 -0.57 24.55 -14.18
CA THR A 435 0.33 24.57 -15.35
C THR A 435 -0.02 23.56 -16.44
N GLY A 436 -0.93 22.62 -16.17
CA GLY A 436 -1.23 21.49 -17.06
C GLY A 436 -0.10 20.45 -17.19
N ARG A 437 1.06 20.66 -16.53
CA ARG A 437 2.24 19.80 -16.72
C ARG A 437 1.95 18.35 -16.38
N GLY A 438 2.33 17.46 -17.28
CA GLY A 438 2.25 16.01 -17.12
C GLY A 438 0.91 15.40 -17.57
N ARG A 439 -0.08 16.23 -17.92
CA ARG A 439 -1.41 15.79 -18.34
C ARG A 439 -1.35 14.76 -19.48
N GLY A 440 -2.07 13.65 -19.33
CA GLY A 440 -2.18 12.61 -20.35
C GLY A 440 -1.07 11.56 -20.34
N ARG A 441 -0.05 11.69 -19.48
CA ARG A 441 0.97 10.64 -19.31
C ARG A 441 0.36 9.42 -18.64
N MET A 442 0.61 8.25 -19.21
CA MET A 442 0.11 6.97 -18.72
C MET A 442 1.21 6.25 -17.95
N LEU A 443 1.03 6.05 -16.64
CA LEU A 443 1.98 5.34 -15.78
C LEU A 443 1.38 4.01 -15.36
N CYS A 444 2.17 2.94 -15.46
CA CYS A 444 1.73 1.57 -15.15
C CYS A 444 2.71 0.85 -14.23
N GLY A 445 2.25 -0.18 -13.51
CA GLY A 445 3.11 -1.21 -12.94
C GLY A 445 2.96 -2.53 -13.71
N ASP A 446 4.08 -3.10 -14.15
CA ASP A 446 4.13 -4.40 -14.80
C ASP A 446 4.85 -5.45 -13.93
N VAL A 447 4.18 -6.58 -13.71
CA VAL A 447 4.58 -7.56 -12.69
C VAL A 447 5.66 -8.49 -13.22
N GLY A 448 6.76 -8.59 -12.47
CA GLY A 448 7.97 -9.33 -12.81
C GLY A 448 7.81 -10.85 -12.89
N GLN A 449 8.77 -11.52 -13.52
CA GLN A 449 8.77 -12.99 -13.60
C GLN A 449 9.51 -13.66 -12.44
N ASN A 450 10.70 -13.18 -12.11
CA ASN A 450 11.65 -13.79 -11.16
C ASN A 450 12.68 -12.81 -10.58
N LYS A 451 13.00 -11.72 -11.26
CA LYS A 451 14.13 -10.82 -10.92
C LYS A 451 13.73 -9.39 -10.59
N TYR A 452 12.90 -8.75 -11.41
CA TYR A 452 12.54 -7.33 -11.29
C TYR A 452 11.05 -7.11 -11.52
N GLU A 453 10.46 -6.27 -10.68
CA GLU A 453 9.18 -5.60 -10.89
C GLU A 453 9.44 -4.22 -11.52
N GLU A 454 8.55 -3.72 -12.38
CA GLU A 454 8.81 -2.51 -13.17
C GLU A 454 7.65 -1.50 -13.24
N VAL A 455 8.00 -0.23 -13.44
CA VAL A 455 7.09 0.91 -13.58
C VAL A 455 7.40 1.62 -14.88
N ASP A 456 6.39 1.72 -15.74
CA ASP A 456 6.54 2.16 -17.13
C ASP A 456 5.77 3.45 -17.42
N LEU A 457 6.30 4.22 -18.36
CA LEU A 457 5.62 5.34 -19.00
C LEU A 457 5.13 4.87 -20.37
N ILE A 458 3.83 4.58 -20.49
CA ILE A 458 3.26 3.95 -21.68
C ILE A 458 3.06 4.98 -22.79
N VAL A 459 3.68 4.72 -23.94
CA VAL A 459 3.63 5.58 -25.13
C VAL A 459 3.19 4.81 -26.37
N LYS A 460 2.63 5.54 -27.32
CA LYS A 460 2.11 5.04 -28.58
C LYS A 460 3.18 4.32 -29.40
N GLY A 461 2.91 3.07 -29.77
CA GLY A 461 3.80 2.20 -30.53
C GLY A 461 4.90 1.52 -29.70
N GLY A 462 4.99 1.80 -28.39
CA GLY A 462 6.06 1.32 -27.52
C GLY A 462 6.13 -0.20 -27.40
N ASN A 463 7.36 -0.70 -27.30
CA ASN A 463 7.69 -2.08 -26.95
C ASN A 463 8.34 -2.10 -25.57
N TYR A 464 7.77 -2.79 -24.58
CA TYR A 464 8.34 -2.90 -23.22
C TYR A 464 9.25 -4.14 -23.06
N GLY A 465 9.51 -4.84 -24.17
CA GLY A 465 10.60 -5.79 -24.26
C GLY A 465 10.36 -7.16 -23.62
N TRP A 466 9.29 -7.39 -22.86
CA TRP A 466 8.93 -8.73 -22.39
C TRP A 466 8.57 -9.64 -23.58
N ARG A 467 9.07 -10.88 -23.69
CA ARG A 467 9.89 -11.64 -22.73
C ARG A 467 11.42 -11.64 -22.95
N ALA A 468 11.94 -10.72 -23.76
CA ALA A 468 13.39 -10.59 -23.95
C ALA A 468 14.06 -9.91 -22.75
N LYS A 469 13.41 -8.90 -22.16
CA LYS A 469 13.81 -8.17 -20.96
C LYS A 469 12.81 -8.37 -19.80
N GLU A 470 13.23 -7.94 -18.62
CA GLU A 470 12.55 -7.98 -17.32
C GLU A 470 13.26 -6.94 -16.44
N GLY A 471 12.68 -5.75 -16.28
CA GLY A 471 13.40 -4.57 -15.83
C GLY A 471 14.61 -4.26 -16.73
N PHE A 472 15.64 -3.66 -16.13
CA PHE A 472 16.92 -3.38 -16.78
C PHE A 472 17.77 -4.63 -17.12
N SER A 473 17.19 -5.83 -17.18
CA SER A 473 17.90 -7.10 -17.34
C SER A 473 17.32 -7.98 -18.44
N CYS A 474 18.18 -8.61 -19.24
CA CYS A 474 17.74 -9.68 -20.14
C CYS A 474 17.11 -10.84 -19.35
N TYR A 475 15.91 -11.26 -19.76
CA TYR A 475 15.28 -12.52 -19.36
C TYR A 475 15.70 -13.63 -20.34
N ASP A 476 15.12 -13.66 -21.54
CA ASP A 476 15.55 -14.53 -22.62
C ASP A 476 16.79 -13.94 -23.30
N ARG A 477 17.97 -14.39 -22.87
CA ARG A 477 19.26 -13.94 -23.44
C ARG A 477 19.32 -14.10 -24.96
N LYS A 478 18.69 -15.13 -25.54
CA LYS A 478 18.73 -15.36 -27.00
C LYS A 478 17.90 -14.33 -27.75
N LEU A 479 16.79 -13.86 -27.19
CA LEU A 479 16.04 -12.74 -27.78
C LEU A 479 16.80 -11.43 -27.55
N CYS A 480 17.14 -11.13 -26.29
CA CYS A 480 17.76 -9.88 -25.85
C CYS A 480 19.09 -9.55 -26.56
N GLN A 481 19.85 -10.56 -27.01
CA GLN A 481 21.13 -10.39 -27.72
C GLN A 481 21.01 -10.38 -29.26
N ASN A 482 19.85 -10.75 -29.82
CA ASN A 482 19.70 -11.10 -31.25
C ASN A 482 18.59 -10.30 -31.95
N SER A 483 18.27 -9.10 -31.48
CA SER A 483 17.13 -8.35 -32.00
C SER A 483 17.29 -6.84 -31.87
N SER A 484 16.86 -6.13 -32.92
CA SER A 484 16.50 -4.72 -32.87
C SER A 484 15.14 -4.58 -32.20
N LEU A 485 15.08 -4.82 -30.89
CA LEU A 485 13.84 -4.81 -30.11
C LEU A 485 13.13 -3.44 -30.11
N ASP A 486 13.91 -2.37 -30.22
CA ASP A 486 13.48 -0.98 -30.03
C ASP A 486 12.68 -0.79 -28.72
N ASP A 487 13.18 -1.45 -27.66
CA ASP A 487 12.47 -1.50 -26.39
C ASP A 487 12.69 -0.24 -25.54
N ILE A 488 11.60 0.17 -24.90
CA ILE A 488 11.53 1.26 -23.94
C ILE A 488 11.79 0.66 -22.56
N LEU A 489 12.86 1.12 -21.91
CA LEU A 489 13.16 0.72 -20.53
C LEU A 489 12.20 1.40 -19.54
N PRO A 490 11.85 0.74 -18.43
CA PRO A 490 10.97 1.31 -17.41
C PRO A 490 11.59 2.53 -16.74
N ILE A 491 10.74 3.47 -16.30
CA ILE A 491 11.18 4.66 -15.55
C ILE A 491 11.71 4.30 -14.16
N PHE A 492 11.33 3.14 -13.63
CA PHE A 492 11.87 2.55 -12.41
C PHE A 492 11.67 1.04 -12.41
N ALA A 493 12.66 0.26 -11.96
CA ALA A 493 12.51 -1.17 -11.72
C ALA A 493 13.25 -1.59 -10.45
N TYR A 494 12.65 -2.51 -9.68
CA TYR A 494 13.16 -2.93 -8.37
C TYR A 494 13.23 -4.46 -8.24
N PRO A 495 14.29 -5.00 -7.61
CA PRO A 495 14.52 -6.44 -7.60
C PRO A 495 13.63 -7.21 -6.62
N HIS A 496 13.42 -8.51 -6.87
CA HIS A 496 12.52 -9.42 -6.10
C HIS A 496 12.90 -9.64 -4.60
N LYS A 497 13.94 -8.94 -4.13
CA LYS A 497 14.33 -8.84 -2.71
C LYS A 497 13.66 -7.67 -1.96
N LEU A 498 13.04 -6.72 -2.68
CA LEU A 498 12.31 -5.59 -2.10
C LEU A 498 10.79 -5.83 -2.13
N GLY A 499 10.25 -6.18 -3.29
CA GLY A 499 8.87 -6.63 -3.49
C GLY A 499 8.79 -7.77 -4.50
N LYS A 500 7.60 -8.26 -4.86
CA LYS A 500 7.39 -9.39 -5.81
C LYS A 500 6.06 -9.35 -6.59
N SER A 501 5.42 -8.19 -6.64
CA SER A 501 4.27 -7.92 -7.50
C SER A 501 3.98 -6.43 -7.38
N VAL A 502 4.49 -5.63 -8.32
CA VAL A 502 4.16 -4.21 -8.37
C VAL A 502 2.67 -4.03 -8.61
N THR A 503 2.01 -3.27 -7.75
CA THR A 503 0.57 -3.00 -7.89
C THR A 503 0.30 -1.95 -8.97
N GLY A 504 1.27 -1.09 -9.28
CA GLY A 504 1.05 0.18 -9.98
C GLY A 504 0.64 1.29 -9.00
N GLY A 505 0.30 2.47 -9.52
CA GLY A 505 0.06 3.67 -8.70
C GLY A 505 -0.50 4.87 -9.48
N TYR A 506 -0.52 6.03 -8.84
CA TYR A 506 -1.04 7.30 -9.38
C TYR A 506 -0.11 8.47 -9.07
N ILE A 507 -0.03 9.44 -9.98
CA ILE A 507 0.48 10.79 -9.67
C ILE A 507 -0.56 11.48 -8.78
N TYR A 508 -0.23 11.86 -7.55
CA TYR A 508 -1.17 12.60 -6.71
C TYR A 508 -1.44 13.99 -7.33
N ARG A 509 -2.72 14.25 -7.64
CA ARG A 509 -3.22 15.54 -8.18
C ARG A 509 -4.36 16.11 -7.34
N GLY A 510 -4.53 15.63 -6.12
CA GLY A 510 -5.53 16.08 -5.17
C GLY A 510 -5.33 17.53 -4.73
N CYS A 511 -6.32 18.05 -4.01
CA CYS A 511 -6.33 19.42 -3.54
C CYS A 511 -5.81 19.52 -2.09
N GLN A 512 -6.15 18.55 -1.24
CA GLN A 512 -6.05 18.67 0.21
C GLN A 512 -4.62 18.53 0.75
N MET A 513 -3.74 17.75 0.10
CA MET A 513 -2.36 17.46 0.53
C MET A 513 -1.35 18.12 -0.44
N PRO A 514 -1.12 19.45 -0.36
CA PRO A 514 -0.38 20.18 -1.39
C PRO A 514 1.07 19.72 -1.60
N ASN A 515 1.70 19.16 -0.56
CA ASN A 515 3.07 18.65 -0.64
C ASN A 515 3.22 17.39 -1.52
N LEU A 516 2.14 16.65 -1.76
CA LEU A 516 2.15 15.42 -2.55
C LEU A 516 1.96 15.66 -4.05
N ASN A 517 1.62 16.89 -4.48
CA ASN A 517 1.33 17.20 -5.88
C ASN A 517 2.49 16.83 -6.82
N GLY A 518 2.22 15.97 -7.80
CA GLY A 518 3.21 15.53 -8.78
C GLY A 518 4.11 14.36 -8.35
N ILE A 519 3.92 13.82 -7.15
CA ILE A 519 4.59 12.59 -6.71
C ILE A 519 3.79 11.38 -7.23
N TYR A 520 4.45 10.44 -7.92
CA TYR A 520 3.89 9.13 -8.22
C TYR A 520 3.94 8.29 -6.95
N ILE A 521 2.79 7.84 -6.46
CA ILE A 521 2.69 6.97 -5.29
C ILE A 521 2.13 5.62 -5.74
N PHE A 522 2.87 4.56 -5.42
CA PHE A 522 2.62 3.19 -5.87
C PHE A 522 2.95 2.19 -4.75
N GLY A 523 2.66 0.91 -4.97
CA GLY A 523 2.88 -0.12 -3.98
C GLY A 523 3.22 -1.48 -4.57
N ASP A 524 3.49 -2.43 -3.68
CA ASP A 524 3.80 -3.82 -4.02
C ASP A 524 2.90 -4.77 -3.20
N PHE A 525 2.13 -5.60 -3.89
CA PHE A 525 1.14 -6.51 -3.32
C PHE A 525 1.76 -7.58 -2.40
N MET A 526 2.94 -8.11 -2.76
CA MET A 526 3.56 -9.25 -2.07
C MET A 526 4.38 -8.88 -0.83
N SER A 527 4.94 -7.67 -0.78
CA SER A 527 5.65 -7.13 0.39
C SER A 527 4.77 -6.23 1.24
N GLY A 528 3.80 -5.54 0.64
CA GLY A 528 3.01 -4.49 1.26
C GLY A 528 3.75 -3.18 1.43
N ARG A 529 4.76 -2.91 0.59
CA ARG A 529 5.51 -1.64 0.61
C ARG A 529 4.74 -0.55 -0.14
N LEU A 530 4.73 0.65 0.42
CA LEU A 530 4.36 1.88 -0.27
C LEU A 530 5.64 2.62 -0.67
N MET A 531 5.66 3.14 -1.90
CA MET A 531 6.84 3.70 -2.53
C MET A 531 6.44 4.91 -3.37
N SER A 532 7.43 5.75 -3.69
CA SER A 532 7.19 6.94 -4.51
C SER A 532 8.31 7.24 -5.50
N LEU A 533 7.92 7.83 -6.63
CA LEU A 533 8.83 8.43 -7.62
C LEU A 533 8.48 9.90 -7.80
N LYS A 534 9.50 10.77 -7.82
CA LYS A 534 9.36 12.21 -8.08
C LYS A 534 10.25 12.61 -9.25
N GLU A 535 9.62 13.08 -10.32
CA GLU A 535 10.31 13.56 -11.53
C GLU A 535 11.12 14.83 -11.21
N ASN A 536 12.44 14.79 -11.44
CA ASN A 536 13.25 15.99 -11.50
C ASN A 536 12.95 16.73 -12.82
N VAL A 537 12.14 17.78 -12.68
CA VAL A 537 11.67 18.69 -13.72
C VAL A 537 12.72 19.10 -14.76
N SER A 538 13.99 19.24 -14.38
CA SER A 538 15.08 19.74 -15.23
C SER A 538 15.98 18.68 -15.86
N THR A 539 15.99 17.44 -15.35
CA THR A 539 16.80 16.34 -15.90
C THR A 539 15.98 15.19 -16.49
N GLY A 540 14.70 15.08 -16.11
CA GLY A 540 13.83 13.95 -16.48
C GLY A 540 14.06 12.68 -15.64
N GLU A 541 15.01 12.71 -14.70
CA GLU A 541 15.30 11.59 -13.80
C GLU A 541 14.22 11.44 -12.72
N TRP A 542 13.94 10.21 -12.30
CA TRP A 542 12.97 9.93 -11.24
C TRP A 542 13.69 9.64 -9.92
N GLN A 543 13.52 10.53 -8.93
CA GLN A 543 13.99 10.30 -7.56
C GLN A 543 13.08 9.29 -6.87
N TYR A 544 13.66 8.23 -6.29
CA TYR A 544 12.96 7.23 -5.50
C TYR A 544 12.96 7.57 -4.01
N ASN A 545 11.80 7.48 -3.36
CA ASN A 545 11.65 7.55 -1.92
C ASN A 545 10.71 6.42 -1.43
N GLU A 546 11.07 5.78 -0.33
CA GLU A 546 10.19 4.88 0.42
C GLU A 546 9.07 5.69 1.09
N ILE A 547 7.88 5.10 1.29
CA ILE A 547 6.83 5.68 2.13
C ILE A 547 6.69 4.85 3.41
N CYS A 548 6.90 5.52 4.54
CA CYS A 548 6.74 4.96 5.87
C CYS A 548 5.41 5.41 6.47
N MET A 549 4.82 4.57 7.32
CA MET A 549 3.75 5.04 8.19
C MET A 549 4.34 5.89 9.30
N GLY A 550 3.74 7.04 9.55
CA GLY A 550 4.15 7.92 10.62
C GLY A 550 4.08 7.23 11.99
N THR A 551 4.96 7.66 12.89
CA THR A 551 5.05 7.08 14.25
C THR A 551 3.74 7.20 15.05
N ASP A 552 3.65 6.51 16.19
CA ASP A 552 2.53 6.67 17.15
C ASP A 552 2.39 8.12 17.69
N GLN A 553 3.39 8.99 17.48
CA GLN A 553 3.32 10.44 17.72
C GLN A 553 2.81 11.17 16.47
N THR A 554 3.28 10.78 15.28
CA THR A 554 2.94 11.43 14.00
C THR A 554 1.45 11.23 13.62
N CYS A 555 0.93 10.02 13.82
CA CYS A 555 -0.44 9.63 13.41
C CYS A 555 -1.39 9.41 14.61
N ARG A 556 -1.12 10.04 15.76
CA ARG A 556 -1.91 9.85 17.00
C ARG A 556 -3.38 10.28 16.90
N PHE A 557 -3.63 11.26 16.05
CA PHE A 557 -4.81 12.11 16.07
C PHE A 557 -6.09 11.39 15.61
N PRO A 558 -7.28 11.81 16.08
CA PRO A 558 -8.56 11.21 15.70
C PRO A 558 -8.74 11.07 14.18
N LYS A 559 -9.12 9.86 13.73
CA LYS A 559 -9.26 9.45 12.32
C LYS A 559 -7.97 9.19 11.54
N LEU A 560 -6.79 9.44 12.12
CA LEU A 560 -5.52 8.98 11.55
C LEU A 560 -5.14 7.62 12.13
N ILE A 561 -4.51 6.80 11.29
CA ILE A 561 -3.91 5.50 11.65
C ILE A 561 -2.56 5.32 10.95
N ASN A 562 -1.71 4.47 11.55
CA ASN A 562 -0.38 4.11 11.03
C ASN A 562 -0.24 2.59 10.72
N SER A 563 -1.36 1.86 10.67
CA SER A 563 -1.42 0.47 10.19
C SER A 563 -2.36 0.32 9.00
N TYR A 564 -2.01 -0.61 8.11
CA TYR A 564 -2.83 -1.06 6.99
C TYR A 564 -2.60 -2.56 6.73
N TYR A 565 -3.52 -3.19 6.01
CA TYR A 565 -3.33 -4.58 5.61
C TYR A 565 -2.29 -4.73 4.50
N LYS A 566 -1.43 -5.75 4.65
CA LYS A 566 -0.25 -5.96 3.81
C LYS A 566 -0.53 -6.06 2.31
N TYR A 567 -1.57 -6.77 1.88
CA TYR A 567 -1.75 -7.06 0.45
C TYR A 567 -2.42 -5.88 -0.26
N ILE A 568 -1.62 -4.98 -0.84
CA ILE A 568 -2.07 -3.80 -1.60
C ILE A 568 -2.56 -4.26 -2.98
N ILE A 569 -3.89 -4.31 -3.16
CA ILE A 569 -4.56 -4.82 -4.36
C ILE A 569 -4.58 -3.77 -5.47
N SER A 570 -4.83 -2.51 -5.16
CA SER A 570 -5.00 -1.45 -6.16
C SER A 570 -4.83 -0.06 -5.56
N PHE A 571 -4.63 0.93 -6.42
CA PHE A 571 -4.79 2.35 -6.10
C PHE A 571 -6.04 2.90 -6.79
N ALA A 572 -6.53 4.05 -6.32
CA ALA A 572 -7.63 4.80 -6.92
C ALA A 572 -7.59 6.27 -6.47
N GLU A 573 -8.10 7.16 -7.29
CA GLU A 573 -8.37 8.55 -6.90
C GLU A 573 -9.88 8.81 -6.82
N ASP A 574 -10.29 9.79 -6.01
CA ASP A 574 -11.66 10.32 -6.07
C ASP A 574 -11.80 11.43 -7.13
N GLU A 575 -13.03 11.90 -7.33
CA GLU A 575 -13.34 12.98 -8.27
C GLU A 575 -12.55 14.28 -7.98
N ALA A 576 -12.19 14.52 -6.70
CA ALA A 576 -11.36 15.63 -6.29
C ALA A 576 -9.85 15.35 -6.41
N GLY A 577 -9.43 14.20 -6.95
CA GLY A 577 -8.04 13.78 -7.15
C GLY A 577 -7.32 13.33 -5.87
N GLU A 578 -8.03 13.16 -4.76
CA GLU A 578 -7.41 12.64 -3.53
C GLU A 578 -7.08 11.16 -3.71
N LEU A 579 -5.94 10.70 -3.18
CA LEU A 579 -5.42 9.36 -3.44
C LEU A 579 -5.78 8.36 -2.34
N TYR A 580 -6.20 7.17 -2.79
CA TYR A 580 -6.57 6.03 -1.98
C TYR A 580 -5.83 4.77 -2.46
N PHE A 581 -5.69 3.80 -1.57
CA PHE A 581 -5.34 2.43 -1.94
C PHE A 581 -6.27 1.41 -1.28
N LEU A 582 -6.42 0.29 -1.97
CA LEU A 582 -7.31 -0.81 -1.66
C LEU A 582 -6.43 -1.99 -1.27
N ALA A 583 -6.64 -2.53 -0.07
CA ALA A 583 -5.81 -3.61 0.47
C ALA A 583 -6.63 -4.64 1.24
N THR A 584 -6.05 -5.82 1.51
CA THR A 584 -6.74 -6.90 2.22
C THR A 584 -5.85 -7.64 3.22
N GLY A 585 -6.44 -8.09 4.32
CA GLY A 585 -5.80 -9.04 5.24
C GLY A 585 -5.73 -10.48 4.69
N ALA A 586 -6.53 -10.80 3.66
CA ALA A 586 -6.58 -12.11 3.02
C ALA A 586 -6.88 -11.98 1.50
N PRO A 587 -5.94 -12.33 0.60
CA PRO A 587 -6.08 -12.13 -0.84
C PRO A 587 -6.88 -13.27 -1.50
N SER A 588 -8.18 -13.31 -1.23
CA SER A 588 -9.12 -14.31 -1.76
C SER A 588 -10.47 -13.64 -2.09
N ALA A 589 -11.01 -13.92 -3.28
CA ALA A 589 -12.27 -13.32 -3.79
C ALA A 589 -13.49 -13.49 -2.86
N THR A 590 -13.42 -14.41 -1.89
CA THR A 590 -14.52 -14.68 -0.94
C THR A 590 -14.32 -14.05 0.45
N ALA A 591 -13.09 -13.64 0.80
CA ALA A 591 -12.73 -13.21 2.15
C ALA A 591 -13.06 -11.73 2.40
N ARG A 592 -13.89 -11.45 3.41
CA ARG A 592 -14.29 -10.08 3.84
C ARG A 592 -13.21 -9.36 4.66
N ALA A 593 -11.97 -9.36 4.16
CA ALA A 593 -10.79 -8.77 4.78
C ALA A 593 -10.29 -7.50 4.07
N GLY A 594 -11.02 -7.03 3.06
CA GLY A 594 -10.69 -5.84 2.27
C GLY A 594 -11.08 -4.52 2.94
N VAL A 595 -10.20 -3.53 2.78
CA VAL A 595 -10.30 -2.16 3.32
C VAL A 595 -9.78 -1.18 2.26
N ILE A 596 -10.32 0.04 2.26
CA ILE A 596 -9.80 1.17 1.48
C ILE A 596 -9.27 2.24 2.45
N TYR A 597 -8.05 2.70 2.17
CA TYR A 597 -7.33 3.71 2.95
C TYR A 597 -7.09 4.94 2.08
N LYS A 598 -7.42 6.13 2.61
CA LYS A 598 -6.98 7.42 2.06
C LYS A 598 -5.57 7.73 2.55
N ILE A 599 -4.72 8.27 1.68
CA ILE A 599 -3.38 8.77 2.03
C ILE A 599 -3.48 10.22 2.54
N VAL A 600 -2.80 10.52 3.64
CA VAL A 600 -2.81 11.82 4.31
C VAL A 600 -1.38 12.27 4.62
N ASP A 601 -1.00 13.47 4.18
CA ASP A 601 0.16 14.18 4.73
C ASP A 601 -0.27 14.84 6.06
N PRO A 602 0.25 14.39 7.22
CA PRO A 602 -0.10 15.01 8.50
C PRO A 602 0.51 16.42 8.67
N SER A 603 1.41 16.86 7.77
CA SER A 603 2.26 18.04 7.95
C SER A 603 1.68 19.33 7.39
N ARG A 604 0.85 19.23 6.34
CA ARG A 604 0.26 20.39 5.69
C ARG A 604 -1.03 20.03 4.97
N ARG A 605 -2.11 20.79 5.26
CA ARG A 605 -3.31 20.80 4.42
C ARG A 605 -3.36 22.01 3.51
N ALA A 606 -4.22 21.95 2.50
CA ALA A 606 -4.74 23.14 1.86
C ALA A 606 -5.58 23.99 2.84
N PRO A 607 -5.55 25.33 2.71
CA PRO A 607 -6.30 26.22 3.60
C PRO A 607 -7.82 25.97 3.56
N PRO A 608 -8.55 26.34 4.63
CA PRO A 608 -10.00 26.30 4.66
C PRO A 608 -10.65 26.96 3.44
N GLY A 609 -11.79 26.41 3.05
CA GLY A 609 -12.50 26.76 1.82
C GLY A 609 -11.80 26.39 0.50
N LYS A 610 -10.46 26.15 0.45
CA LYS A 610 -9.74 25.99 -0.84
C LYS A 610 -10.12 24.68 -1.55
N CYS A 611 -10.32 23.63 -0.76
CA CYS A 611 -10.75 22.31 -1.23
C CYS A 611 -12.15 21.97 -0.70
N SER A 612 -12.98 22.99 -0.49
CA SER A 612 -14.37 22.80 -0.09
C SER A 612 -15.18 22.36 -1.30
N ILE A 613 -15.90 21.25 -1.14
CA ILE A 613 -16.68 20.61 -2.19
C ILE A 613 -18.14 20.69 -1.75
N LYS A 614 -19.03 21.07 -2.68
CA LYS A 614 -20.49 20.91 -2.53
C LYS A 614 -20.94 19.83 -3.51
N PRO A 615 -21.08 18.57 -3.07
CA PRO A 615 -21.51 17.49 -3.95
C PRO A 615 -22.93 17.72 -4.47
N SER A 616 -23.16 17.43 -5.74
CA SER A 616 -24.47 17.37 -6.37
C SER A 616 -25.37 16.34 -5.67
N HIS A 617 -26.67 16.64 -5.60
CA HIS A 617 -27.64 15.78 -4.92
C HIS A 617 -27.83 14.43 -5.64
N VAL A 618 -27.60 13.34 -4.92
CA VAL A 618 -27.85 11.96 -5.39
C VAL A 618 -29.24 11.51 -4.98
N GLN A 619 -30.08 11.09 -5.93
CA GLN A 619 -31.30 10.35 -5.60
C GLN A 619 -30.93 8.95 -5.09
N ILE A 620 -31.47 8.51 -3.95
CA ILE A 620 -31.09 7.25 -3.31
C ILE A 620 -32.30 6.31 -3.22
N LYS A 621 -32.16 5.08 -3.70
CA LYS A 621 -33.21 4.03 -3.63
C LYS A 621 -32.72 2.79 -2.89
N GLY A 622 -32.92 2.76 -1.58
CA GLY A 622 -32.48 1.67 -0.73
C GLY A 622 -32.27 2.15 0.71
N LYS A 623 -31.50 1.38 1.48
CA LYS A 623 -31.02 1.80 2.80
C LYS A 623 -29.58 2.30 2.68
N LEU A 624 -29.26 3.33 3.44
CA LEU A 624 -27.87 3.74 3.67
C LEU A 624 -27.25 2.90 4.79
N ILE A 625 -26.01 2.49 4.55
CA ILE A 625 -25.13 1.85 5.52
C ILE A 625 -24.02 2.85 5.79
N HIS A 626 -24.13 3.57 6.92
CA HIS A 626 -23.09 4.51 7.33
C HIS A 626 -21.76 3.80 7.57
N PHE A 627 -20.66 4.41 7.13
CA PHE A 627 -19.33 3.91 7.38
C PHE A 627 -18.91 4.19 8.83
N TYR A 628 -18.34 3.18 9.47
CA TYR A 628 -17.64 3.28 10.74
C TYR A 628 -16.29 2.56 10.58
N PRO A 629 -15.16 3.18 10.97
CA PRO A 629 -13.86 2.54 10.90
C PRO A 629 -13.77 1.35 11.85
N ARG A 630 -12.88 0.40 11.56
CA ARG A 630 -12.60 -0.79 12.41
C ARG A 630 -11.21 -0.78 13.01
N GLU A 631 -10.24 -0.13 12.37
CA GLU A 631 -8.97 0.15 13.01
C GLU A 631 -9.22 1.17 14.14
N GLU A 632 -8.95 0.78 15.39
CA GLU A 632 -8.96 1.70 16.52
C GLU A 632 -7.87 2.77 16.30
N PHE A 633 -8.20 4.05 16.56
CA PHE A 633 -7.24 5.16 16.46
C PHE A 633 -6.03 4.92 17.37
N VAL A 634 -4.89 5.57 17.07
CA VAL A 634 -3.58 5.24 17.66
C VAL A 634 -3.43 5.72 19.12
N ILE A 635 -4.21 5.12 20.00
CA ILE A 635 -4.36 5.44 21.41
C ILE A 635 -4.07 4.16 22.21
N ASN A 636 -2.80 3.95 22.53
CA ASN A 636 -2.25 2.82 23.32
C ASN A 636 -2.09 1.45 22.62
N LYS A 637 -2.04 1.40 21.27
CA LYS A 637 -1.43 0.25 20.59
C LYS A 637 0.06 0.20 20.96
N LYS A 638 0.60 -0.98 21.31
CA LYS A 638 2.04 -1.23 21.09
C LYS A 638 2.26 -1.36 19.57
N PRO A 639 3.48 -1.11 19.03
CA PRO A 639 3.77 -1.34 17.61
C PRO A 639 3.39 -2.77 17.23
N THR A 640 2.31 -2.90 16.47
CA THR A 640 1.62 -4.17 16.24
C THR A 640 1.86 -4.66 14.83
N THR A 641 2.81 -5.58 14.69
CA THR A 641 2.78 -6.55 13.60
C THR A 641 1.51 -7.38 13.73
N THR A 642 0.67 -7.34 12.70
CA THR A 642 -0.71 -7.85 12.58
C THR A 642 -1.08 -9.07 13.45
N PRO A 643 -2.12 -8.99 14.31
CA PRO A 643 -2.60 -10.13 15.09
C PRO A 643 -3.39 -11.16 14.27
N VAL A 644 -3.36 -12.42 14.71
CA VAL A 644 -4.13 -13.54 14.15
C VAL A 644 -5.61 -13.45 14.58
N PRO A 645 -6.60 -13.82 13.73
CA PRO A 645 -8.03 -13.73 14.09
C PRO A 645 -8.39 -14.61 15.30
N THR A 646 -9.02 -14.02 16.32
CA THR A 646 -9.53 -14.74 17.49
C THR A 646 -10.98 -15.18 17.25
N THR A 647 -11.25 -16.49 17.35
CA THR A 647 -12.58 -17.06 17.15
C THR A 647 -13.54 -16.66 18.29
N THR A 648 -14.56 -15.86 18.01
CA THR A 648 -15.52 -15.41 19.03
C THR A 648 -16.51 -16.51 19.42
N THR A 649 -16.25 -17.21 20.52
CA THR A 649 -17.16 -18.24 21.04
C THR A 649 -18.48 -17.63 21.54
N ARG A 650 -19.60 -18.24 21.13
CA ARG A 650 -20.98 -17.90 21.49
C ARG A 650 -21.15 -17.76 23.02
N LYS A 651 -21.57 -16.60 23.52
CA LYS A 651 -21.94 -16.40 24.94
C LYS A 651 -23.17 -17.25 25.29
N THR A 652 -23.05 -18.11 26.30
CA THR A 652 -24.16 -18.80 26.96
C THR A 652 -24.40 -18.18 28.32
N THR A 653 -25.65 -17.82 28.64
CA THR A 653 -26.02 -17.17 29.88
C THR A 653 -25.88 -18.10 31.09
N THR A 654 -25.13 -17.69 32.12
CA THR A 654 -24.95 -18.46 33.36
C THR A 654 -26.12 -18.28 34.31
N THR A 655 -27.01 -19.27 34.37
CA THR A 655 -27.97 -19.40 35.48
C THR A 655 -27.28 -19.95 36.74
N THR A 656 -27.59 -19.37 37.89
CA THR A 656 -26.97 -19.73 39.18
C THR A 656 -27.52 -21.05 39.71
N LYS A 657 -26.66 -22.09 39.83
CA LYS A 657 -27.02 -23.33 40.54
C LYS A 657 -27.02 -23.13 42.06
N LYS A 658 -28.18 -23.29 42.71
CA LYS A 658 -28.26 -23.61 44.16
C LYS A 658 -28.00 -25.11 44.39
N SER A 659 -27.61 -25.47 45.62
CA SER A 659 -27.30 -26.85 46.02
C SER A 659 -28.55 -27.74 46.19
N PRO A 660 -28.44 -29.07 46.10
CA PRO A 660 -29.59 -29.98 46.02
C PRO A 660 -30.09 -30.47 47.40
N ARG A 661 -31.34 -30.95 47.43
CA ARG A 661 -31.81 -31.94 48.42
C ARG A 661 -32.03 -33.31 47.73
N LYS A 662 -31.77 -34.38 48.47
CA LYS A 662 -32.01 -35.81 48.12
C LYS A 662 -33.36 -36.26 48.72
N PRO A 663 -33.82 -37.50 48.47
CA PRO A 663 -34.00 -38.21 47.19
C PRO A 663 -35.39 -38.90 47.13
N ILE A 664 -35.62 -39.77 46.13
CA ILE A 664 -36.20 -41.13 46.32
C ILE A 664 -35.86 -41.97 45.06
N ILE A 665 -35.91 -43.30 45.16
CA ILE A 665 -35.39 -44.28 44.19
C ILE A 665 -36.46 -45.34 43.90
N ILE A 666 -36.55 -45.81 42.64
CA ILE A 666 -36.82 -47.19 42.19
C ILE A 666 -36.65 -47.19 40.64
N ILE A 667 -35.64 -47.82 40.02
CA ILE A 667 -35.40 -49.28 39.78
C ILE A 667 -36.38 -49.82 38.71
N LYS A 668 -36.01 -50.50 37.59
CA LYS A 668 -34.77 -50.98 36.89
C LYS A 668 -35.26 -51.57 35.50
N PRO A 669 -34.50 -52.31 34.66
CA PRO A 669 -33.11 -52.20 34.18
C PRO A 669 -33.06 -52.04 32.61
N PRO A 670 -32.28 -52.76 31.74
CA PRO A 670 -31.11 -52.10 31.13
C PRO A 670 -30.79 -52.34 29.61
N MET A 671 -30.12 -51.36 28.98
CA MET A 671 -28.99 -51.57 28.01
C MET A 671 -29.29 -52.35 26.67
N PRO A 672 -28.29 -52.67 25.80
CA PRO A 672 -27.29 -51.76 25.17
C PRO A 672 -26.99 -52.00 23.66
N THR A 673 -26.28 -51.06 23.01
CA THR A 673 -25.26 -51.29 21.92
C THR A 673 -25.72 -51.87 20.54
N ARG A 674 -24.98 -51.88 19.40
CA ARG A 674 -23.78 -51.16 18.85
C ARG A 674 -23.48 -51.59 17.39
N LYS A 675 -23.01 -50.65 16.54
CA LYS A 675 -22.20 -50.81 15.29
C LYS A 675 -22.74 -51.53 14.02
N THR A 676 -22.66 -50.78 12.90
CA THR A 676 -22.12 -51.07 11.54
C THR A 676 -22.63 -52.19 10.61
N VAL A 677 -23.19 -51.73 9.46
CA VAL A 677 -22.81 -52.04 8.05
C VAL A 677 -22.82 -53.49 7.51
N ARG A 678 -23.75 -53.81 6.58
CA ARG A 678 -23.45 -54.24 5.17
C ARG A 678 -24.68 -54.42 4.24
N LYS A 679 -24.40 -54.30 2.92
CA LYS A 679 -25.02 -54.90 1.69
C LYS A 679 -26.54 -55.06 1.48
N THR A 680 -27.03 -54.37 0.45
CA THR A 680 -27.74 -54.81 -0.79
C THR A 680 -28.67 -56.06 -0.88
N GLN A 681 -29.88 -55.80 -1.41
CA GLN A 681 -30.60 -56.48 -2.54
C GLN A 681 -31.72 -57.56 -2.35
N LEU A 682 -32.83 -57.34 -3.09
CA LEU A 682 -33.85 -58.27 -3.70
C LEU A 682 -34.97 -58.99 -2.89
N ALA A 683 -36.22 -58.49 -3.05
CA ALA A 683 -37.57 -59.14 -3.23
C ALA A 683 -38.06 -60.35 -2.37
N PRO A 684 -39.39 -60.67 -2.26
CA PRO A 684 -40.64 -60.04 -2.78
C PRO A 684 -41.48 -59.43 -1.60
N PRO A 685 -42.73 -59.77 -1.15
CA PRO A 685 -43.90 -60.60 -1.60
C PRO A 685 -45.25 -59.79 -1.71
N THR A 686 -46.44 -60.42 -1.61
CA THR A 686 -47.81 -59.80 -1.73
C THR A 686 -48.93 -60.46 -0.88
N ALA A 687 -49.85 -59.68 -0.28
CA ALA A 687 -51.28 -59.98 0.06
C ALA A 687 -51.94 -58.68 0.64
N ALA A 688 -53.20 -58.24 0.45
CA ALA A 688 -54.52 -58.85 0.18
C ALA A 688 -55.23 -59.37 1.46
N THR A 689 -56.51 -59.12 1.80
CA THR A 689 -57.68 -58.58 1.01
C THR A 689 -58.81 -57.99 1.92
N ALA A 690 -59.48 -56.90 1.48
CA ALA A 690 -60.86 -56.44 1.77
C ALA A 690 -61.37 -56.34 3.26
N THR A 691 -62.53 -55.74 3.59
CA THR A 691 -63.74 -55.27 2.85
C THR A 691 -64.29 -54.03 3.65
N THR A 692 -65.16 -53.10 3.22
CA THR A 692 -66.19 -52.92 2.16
C THR A 692 -66.34 -51.37 1.93
N THR A 693 -67.11 -50.73 1.03
CA THR A 693 -68.29 -51.09 0.20
C THR A 693 -68.20 -50.49 -1.23
N THR A 694 -69.15 -49.67 -1.70
CA THR A 694 -69.34 -49.18 -3.09
C THR A 694 -69.91 -47.72 -3.10
N ARG A 695 -70.65 -47.08 -4.05
CA ARG A 695 -71.59 -47.55 -5.10
C ARG A 695 -72.01 -46.50 -6.17
N LYS A 696 -71.18 -46.32 -7.23
CA LYS A 696 -71.56 -45.82 -8.60
C LYS A 696 -71.95 -44.30 -8.74
N THR A 697 -72.03 -43.63 -9.92
CA THR A 697 -71.94 -44.01 -11.38
C THR A 697 -71.56 -42.81 -12.34
N THR A 698 -70.84 -43.07 -13.46
CA THR A 698 -70.85 -42.47 -14.86
C THR A 698 -71.16 -40.96 -15.14
N THR A 699 -70.38 -40.13 -15.89
CA THR A 699 -70.06 -40.01 -17.36
C THR A 699 -71.24 -39.56 -18.29
N THR A 700 -71.14 -38.83 -19.44
CA THR A 700 -70.16 -38.89 -20.59
C THR A 700 -70.28 -37.73 -21.65
N THR A 701 -69.16 -37.29 -22.28
CA THR A 701 -68.90 -36.80 -23.70
C THR A 701 -69.61 -35.67 -24.52
N LYS A 702 -68.75 -34.82 -25.16
CA LYS A 702 -68.67 -34.26 -26.56
C LYS A 702 -69.58 -33.11 -27.13
N PRO A 703 -69.08 -32.33 -28.14
CA PRO A 703 -69.82 -31.31 -28.91
C PRO A 703 -69.97 -31.60 -30.44
N THR A 704 -70.66 -30.71 -31.14
CA THR A 704 -70.79 -30.58 -32.62
C THR A 704 -70.63 -29.08 -33.02
N LEU A 705 -70.72 -28.56 -34.26
CA LEU A 705 -71.04 -29.09 -35.59
C LEU A 705 -70.29 -28.28 -36.68
N PRO A 706 -69.55 -28.88 -37.64
CA PRO A 706 -68.81 -28.15 -38.69
C PRO A 706 -69.54 -28.08 -40.05
N PRO A 707 -69.51 -26.95 -40.80
CA PRO A 707 -70.19 -26.82 -42.10
C PRO A 707 -69.26 -26.74 -43.34
N LYS A 708 -69.76 -27.27 -44.47
CA LYS A 708 -69.31 -27.03 -45.87
C LYS A 708 -67.81 -27.30 -46.19
N THR A 709 -67.15 -26.43 -46.95
CA THR A 709 -66.20 -26.77 -48.04
C THR A 709 -65.35 -25.55 -48.45
N ALA A 710 -64.12 -25.66 -48.97
CA ALA A 710 -63.17 -26.80 -49.04
C ALA A 710 -61.72 -26.22 -48.97
N THR A 711 -60.73 -26.28 -49.89
CA THR A 711 -60.45 -26.88 -51.22
C THR A 711 -58.90 -26.75 -51.41
N THR A 712 -58.11 -27.49 -52.20
CA THR A 712 -58.32 -28.52 -53.25
C THR A 712 -57.11 -29.49 -53.29
N ARG A 713 -57.31 -30.72 -53.78
CA ARG A 713 -56.34 -31.69 -54.38
C ARG A 713 -54.85 -31.78 -53.89
N ILE A 714 -54.53 -33.00 -53.41
CA ILE A 714 -53.38 -33.90 -53.73
C ILE A 714 -52.20 -34.08 -52.71
N ALA A 715 -51.91 -35.38 -52.41
CA ALA A 715 -50.72 -36.08 -51.85
C ALA A 715 -50.13 -35.68 -50.46
N THR A 716 -49.93 -36.52 -49.40
CA THR A 716 -49.31 -37.88 -49.14
C THR A 716 -47.77 -37.92 -49.14
N LEU A 717 -46.98 -38.64 -48.29
CA LEU A 717 -47.12 -39.60 -47.13
C LEU A 717 -46.15 -39.16 -45.97
N GLN A 718 -46.16 -39.59 -44.68
CA GLN A 718 -46.09 -40.91 -43.99
C GLN A 718 -44.81 -41.76 -44.32
N THR A 719 -44.14 -42.57 -43.45
CA THR A 719 -44.45 -43.14 -42.11
C THR A 719 -43.20 -43.69 -41.32
N THR A 720 -43.28 -43.75 -39.97
CA THR A 720 -42.71 -44.70 -38.93
C THR A 720 -41.36 -45.49 -39.02
N ARG A 721 -40.77 -45.78 -37.83
CA ARG A 721 -39.63 -46.70 -37.53
C ARG A 721 -39.98 -48.21 -37.50
N LYS A 722 -39.02 -49.14 -37.78
CA LYS A 722 -38.78 -50.41 -36.99
C LYS A 722 -37.53 -51.28 -37.40
N SER A 723 -36.61 -51.48 -36.44
CA SER A 723 -35.87 -52.70 -35.99
C SER A 723 -35.20 -53.78 -36.90
N ALA A 724 -34.18 -54.46 -36.31
CA ALA A 724 -33.57 -55.79 -36.60
C ALA A 724 -32.49 -55.94 -37.72
N ARG A 725 -31.48 -56.84 -37.68
CA ARG A 725 -30.85 -57.68 -36.60
C ARG A 725 -29.58 -58.45 -37.10
N LYS A 726 -28.45 -58.41 -36.36
CA LYS A 726 -27.19 -59.23 -36.53
C LYS A 726 -26.39 -58.96 -37.85
N THR A 727 -25.13 -59.37 -38.07
CA THR A 727 -24.24 -60.39 -37.42
C THR A 727 -22.72 -60.05 -37.55
N THR A 728 -21.87 -60.74 -36.75
CA THR A 728 -20.43 -61.10 -36.95
C THR A 728 -19.28 -60.06 -36.91
N LEU A 729 -18.32 -60.38 -36.02
CA LEU A 729 -16.86 -60.12 -35.98
C LEU A 729 -16.14 -61.48 -36.32
N PRO A 730 -14.79 -61.69 -36.35
CA PRO A 730 -13.67 -60.84 -35.91
C PRO A 730 -12.54 -60.66 -37.00
N PRO A 731 -11.21 -61.00 -36.86
CA PRO A 731 -10.14 -60.04 -37.20
C PRO A 731 -8.97 -60.60 -38.06
N THR A 732 -7.89 -59.82 -38.27
CA THR A 732 -6.47 -60.26 -38.08
C THR A 732 -5.43 -59.13 -38.25
N THR A 733 -4.19 -59.39 -37.85
CA THR A 733 -3.00 -58.53 -37.86
C THR A 733 -1.90 -59.06 -38.78
N SER A 734 -0.98 -58.22 -39.30
CA SER A 734 0.47 -58.50 -39.28
C SER A 734 1.35 -57.33 -39.79
N THR A 735 2.64 -57.40 -39.45
CA THR A 735 3.75 -56.50 -39.81
C THR A 735 4.71 -57.15 -40.81
N VAL A 736 5.54 -56.36 -41.54
CA VAL A 736 6.93 -56.74 -41.92
C VAL A 736 7.75 -55.50 -42.39
N LYS A 737 9.08 -55.62 -42.54
CA LYS A 737 10.08 -54.55 -42.83
C LYS A 737 10.95 -54.83 -44.08
N ALA A 738 11.65 -53.78 -44.55
CA ALA A 738 12.89 -53.78 -45.35
C ALA A 738 12.76 -54.17 -46.85
N THR A 739 13.73 -53.92 -47.77
CA THR A 739 15.17 -53.53 -47.62
C THR A 739 15.68 -52.62 -48.78
N THR A 740 16.93 -52.13 -48.64
CA THR A 740 17.73 -51.16 -49.44
C THR A 740 18.21 -51.61 -50.84
N VAL A 741 18.60 -50.65 -51.71
CA VAL A 741 19.45 -50.82 -52.93
C VAL A 741 20.32 -49.55 -53.19
N LYS A 742 21.33 -49.55 -54.10
CA LYS A 742 22.29 -48.42 -54.31
C LYS A 742 23.01 -48.37 -55.68
N THR A 743 23.17 -47.16 -56.23
CA THR A 743 24.10 -46.68 -57.31
C THR A 743 24.26 -45.14 -57.15
N THR A 744 25.29 -44.35 -57.54
CA THR A 744 26.57 -44.42 -58.32
C THR A 744 26.45 -44.36 -59.86
N THR A 745 27.27 -43.62 -60.63
CA THR A 745 28.59 -42.97 -60.35
C THR A 745 28.86 -41.69 -61.20
N ALA A 746 30.07 -41.09 -61.13
CA ALA A 746 30.50 -39.78 -61.66
C ALA A 746 30.75 -39.71 -63.21
N THR A 747 31.25 -38.61 -63.83
CA THR A 747 32.71 -38.25 -63.86
C THR A 747 33.04 -36.89 -64.54
N THR A 748 33.72 -35.98 -63.81
CA THR A 748 34.89 -35.08 -64.11
C THR A 748 35.10 -34.27 -65.43
N ILE A 749 35.53 -32.99 -65.29
CA ILE A 749 36.79 -32.37 -65.86
C ILE A 749 37.08 -30.97 -65.22
N LYS A 750 38.32 -30.45 -65.34
CA LYS A 750 38.97 -29.27 -64.67
C LYS A 750 39.82 -28.47 -65.72
N PRO A 751 40.71 -27.46 -65.44
CA PRO A 751 41.20 -26.81 -64.19
C PRO A 751 41.07 -25.24 -64.20
N THR A 752 41.63 -24.38 -63.30
CA THR A 752 42.65 -24.53 -62.22
C THR A 752 42.20 -23.98 -60.83
N THR A 753 42.72 -22.95 -60.11
CA THR A 753 43.86 -21.98 -60.20
C THR A 753 44.26 -21.52 -58.76
N LEU A 754 45.35 -20.73 -58.57
CA LEU A 754 45.97 -20.32 -57.27
C LEU A 754 46.63 -18.91 -57.38
N PRO A 755 47.22 -18.28 -56.32
CA PRO A 755 47.34 -18.61 -54.89
C PRO A 755 46.59 -17.53 -54.01
N THR A 756 46.89 -17.06 -52.77
CA THR A 756 48.04 -17.20 -51.83
C THR A 756 47.67 -17.10 -50.33
N THR A 757 47.97 -18.19 -49.63
CA THR A 757 48.40 -18.43 -48.24
C THR A 757 48.88 -17.28 -47.31
N VAL A 758 48.42 -17.30 -46.04
CA VAL A 758 49.29 -17.35 -44.82
C VAL A 758 48.63 -18.28 -43.80
N GLN A 759 49.41 -19.13 -43.12
CA GLN A 759 48.94 -20.06 -42.07
C GLN A 759 50.06 -20.31 -41.04
N MET A 760 49.71 -20.41 -39.75
CA MET A 760 50.58 -20.92 -38.68
C MET A 760 49.75 -21.76 -37.69
N ALA A 761 50.36 -22.80 -37.13
CA ALA A 761 49.84 -23.68 -36.08
C ALA A 761 50.89 -23.73 -34.92
N MET A 762 50.89 -24.57 -33.86
CA MET A 762 50.16 -25.79 -33.48
C MET A 762 50.37 -26.06 -31.96
N ALA A 763 49.87 -27.19 -31.41
CA ALA A 763 50.16 -27.78 -30.08
C ALA A 763 49.62 -27.00 -28.83
N THR A 764 49.05 -27.56 -27.74
CA THR A 764 49.27 -28.77 -26.88
C THR A 764 50.57 -28.70 -26.06
N THR A 765 50.65 -28.85 -24.73
CA THR A 765 50.07 -29.89 -23.80
C THR A 765 49.72 -29.32 -22.38
N PRO A 766 49.35 -30.09 -21.30
CA PRO A 766 48.42 -29.62 -20.24
C PRO A 766 48.94 -29.51 -18.76
N ALA A 767 48.00 -29.18 -17.84
CA ALA A 767 48.02 -29.19 -16.36
C ALA A 767 48.65 -27.93 -15.66
N THR A 768 48.33 -27.52 -14.42
CA THR A 768 47.61 -28.17 -13.29
C THR A 768 46.74 -27.16 -12.48
N THR A 769 45.88 -27.64 -11.57
CA THR A 769 45.03 -26.87 -10.62
C THR A 769 45.83 -26.12 -9.55
N THR A 770 45.37 -25.01 -8.97
CA THR A 770 44.29 -24.90 -7.94
C THR A 770 43.86 -23.43 -7.69
N PRO A 771 42.72 -23.16 -7.01
CA PRO A 771 42.12 -21.82 -7.00
C PRO A 771 42.59 -20.90 -5.85
N SER A 772 42.45 -19.59 -6.08
CA SER A 772 42.34 -18.57 -5.03
C SER A 772 41.06 -17.74 -5.27
N GLY A 773 40.58 -17.03 -4.25
CA GLY A 773 39.33 -16.28 -4.34
C GLY A 773 39.32 -14.98 -3.52
N TYR A 774 38.11 -14.50 -3.26
CA TYR A 774 37.74 -13.31 -2.48
C TYR A 774 37.83 -11.91 -3.13
N ARG A 775 36.87 -11.08 -2.66
CA ARG A 775 36.78 -9.61 -2.70
C ARG A 775 36.49 -8.93 -4.04
N THR A 776 35.20 -8.97 -4.37
CA THR A 776 34.40 -7.76 -4.57
C THR A 776 35.00 -6.52 -3.90
N THR A 777 35.27 -5.48 -4.67
CA THR A 777 35.53 -4.11 -4.16
C THR A 777 34.75 -3.14 -5.03
N ILE A 778 34.00 -2.23 -4.41
CA ILE A 778 33.27 -1.17 -5.10
C ILE A 778 34.28 -0.11 -5.54
N MET A 779 34.25 0.29 -6.81
CA MET A 779 34.89 1.53 -7.26
C MET A 779 33.84 2.55 -7.71
N THR A 780 33.60 3.53 -6.84
CA THR A 780 33.19 4.86 -7.26
C THR A 780 34.38 5.53 -7.95
N ALA A 781 34.16 6.11 -9.13
CA ALA A 781 35.19 6.81 -9.88
C ALA A 781 34.68 8.19 -10.33
N VAL A 782 35.15 9.24 -9.64
CA VAL A 782 34.98 10.64 -10.06
C VAL A 782 36.36 11.26 -10.17
N SER A 783 36.76 11.66 -11.37
CA SER A 783 37.85 12.63 -11.59
C SER A 783 37.75 13.27 -12.96
N SER A 784 37.77 14.59 -12.97
CA SER A 784 37.77 15.45 -14.15
C SER A 784 39.11 15.43 -14.88
N ARG A 785 39.07 15.76 -16.18
CA ARG A 785 40.20 16.39 -16.90
C ARG A 785 39.69 17.56 -17.75
N ILE A 786 40.60 18.48 -18.06
CA ILE A 786 40.32 19.79 -18.66
C ILE A 786 40.94 19.87 -20.05
N ALA A 787 40.19 20.37 -21.02
CA ALA A 787 40.65 21.02 -22.25
C ALA A 787 39.55 22.05 -22.63
N GLN A 788 39.76 23.36 -22.46
CA GLN A 788 40.55 24.28 -23.28
C GLN A 788 39.99 24.50 -24.71
N THR A 789 39.74 25.77 -25.02
CA THR A 789 39.15 26.29 -26.26
C THR A 789 40.22 26.90 -27.19
N PRO A 790 39.91 27.00 -28.50
CA PRO A 790 40.05 28.26 -29.23
C PRO A 790 38.67 28.69 -29.78
N ILE A 791 38.23 29.96 -29.72
CA ILE A 791 38.81 31.25 -30.19
C ILE A 791 38.69 31.43 -31.72
N ILE A 792 38.10 32.58 -32.08
CA ILE A 792 37.72 32.99 -33.45
C ILE A 792 38.83 33.86 -34.07
N THR A 793 39.05 33.73 -35.37
CA THR A 793 39.81 34.69 -36.21
C THR A 793 39.08 34.99 -37.53
N THR A 794 39.42 36.09 -38.21
CA THR A 794 38.49 36.82 -39.10
C THR A 794 39.03 37.17 -40.51
N ARG A 795 38.29 36.78 -41.57
CA ARG A 795 38.20 37.44 -42.92
C ARG A 795 39.53 37.56 -43.73
N PRO A 796 39.54 38.07 -45.01
CA PRO A 796 38.46 38.55 -45.89
C PRO A 796 38.48 38.04 -47.38
N THR A 797 37.53 38.56 -48.19
CA THR A 797 37.53 38.82 -49.67
C THR A 797 36.80 37.88 -50.67
N ARG A 798 36.05 38.57 -51.60
CA ARG A 798 35.74 38.38 -53.05
C ARG A 798 35.83 36.96 -53.69
N ARG A 799 35.06 36.55 -54.71
CA ARG A 799 34.20 37.17 -55.78
C ARG A 799 33.31 36.03 -56.38
N HIS A 800 32.25 36.15 -57.19
CA HIS A 800 31.43 37.27 -57.70
C HIS A 800 30.06 37.33 -56.92
N GLY A 801 28.82 37.10 -57.41
CA GLY A 801 28.23 36.92 -58.76
C GLY A 801 26.69 36.97 -58.74
N ARG A 802 26.08 37.81 -59.58
CA ARG A 802 24.64 38.13 -59.73
C ARG A 802 24.45 38.81 -61.12
N PRO A 803 23.25 38.90 -61.74
CA PRO A 803 22.03 39.45 -61.12
C PRO A 803 20.69 38.80 -61.51
N HIS A 804 19.61 39.20 -60.84
CA HIS A 804 18.43 39.81 -61.46
C HIS A 804 17.67 40.66 -60.39
N GLN A 805 16.85 41.62 -60.84
CA GLN A 805 16.08 42.58 -60.03
C GLN A 805 14.62 42.08 -59.88
N TYR A 806 13.78 42.50 -58.91
CA TYR A 806 13.37 43.87 -58.59
C TYR A 806 12.97 44.10 -57.10
N SER A 807 12.52 45.33 -56.81
CA SER A 807 12.04 45.90 -55.53
C SER A 807 11.03 47.04 -55.91
N PRO A 808 10.24 47.69 -55.01
CA PRO A 808 10.55 47.99 -53.60
C PRO A 808 9.36 48.01 -52.59
N SER A 809 9.65 48.50 -51.39
CA SER A 809 8.76 48.82 -50.25
C SER A 809 8.24 50.26 -50.24
N THR A 810 7.13 50.57 -49.54
CA THR A 810 7.04 51.70 -48.56
C THR A 810 5.78 51.66 -47.65
N THR A 811 5.74 52.56 -46.65
CA THR A 811 4.82 52.65 -45.49
C THR A 811 3.75 53.75 -45.58
N SER A 812 2.60 53.61 -44.86
CA SER A 812 1.88 54.74 -44.20
C SER A 812 0.71 54.33 -43.26
N HIS A 813 0.36 55.19 -42.31
CA HIS A 813 -0.86 55.21 -41.45
C HIS A 813 -1.90 56.25 -42.00
N PRO A 814 -3.02 56.64 -41.33
CA PRO A 814 -3.87 56.09 -40.23
C PRO A 814 -5.41 56.09 -40.56
N LEU A 815 -6.29 55.87 -39.55
CA LEU A 815 -7.59 56.56 -39.24
C LEU A 815 -8.90 55.73 -39.00
N THR A 816 -9.46 55.91 -37.79
CA THR A 816 -10.88 55.92 -37.31
C THR A 816 -11.93 54.79 -37.53
N SER A 817 -12.89 54.73 -36.59
CA SER A 817 -14.03 53.77 -36.42
C SER A 817 -15.24 54.02 -37.35
N PRO A 818 -16.23 53.08 -37.47
CA PRO A 818 -17.49 53.24 -36.68
C PRO A 818 -18.37 51.98 -36.36
N GLN A 819 -19.19 52.12 -35.29
CA GLN A 819 -20.58 51.66 -35.03
C GLN A 819 -21.13 50.19 -35.18
N LEU A 820 -22.26 49.97 -34.48
CA LEU A 820 -23.10 48.75 -34.33
C LEU A 820 -24.33 48.75 -35.28
N PRO A 821 -25.00 47.59 -35.49
CA PRO A 821 -26.41 47.43 -35.09
C PRO A 821 -26.77 45.95 -34.67
N PRO A 822 -28.05 45.50 -34.60
CA PRO A 822 -29.05 45.81 -33.56
C PRO A 822 -29.72 44.56 -32.91
N SER A 823 -30.75 44.77 -32.07
CA SER A 823 -31.50 43.74 -31.29
C SER A 823 -33.00 43.67 -31.63
N PRO A 824 -33.72 42.59 -31.24
CA PRO A 824 -35.19 42.62 -31.04
C PRO A 824 -35.62 42.45 -29.57
N SER A 825 -36.90 42.73 -29.30
CA SER A 825 -37.57 42.77 -27.97
C SER A 825 -38.53 41.56 -27.78
N THR A 826 -39.26 41.29 -26.66
CA THR A 826 -40.24 42.11 -25.92
C THR A 826 -40.72 41.53 -24.56
N ARG A 827 -41.07 42.40 -23.59
CA ARG A 827 -42.18 42.32 -22.58
C ARG A 827 -42.13 41.19 -21.50
N THR A 828 -42.74 41.29 -20.30
CA THR A 828 -43.65 42.30 -19.70
C THR A 828 -43.50 42.46 -18.16
N SER A 829 -43.75 43.68 -17.66
CA SER A 829 -44.09 44.17 -16.28
C SER A 829 -44.41 43.17 -15.13
N LEU A 830 -44.04 43.44 -13.86
CA LEU A 830 -44.86 44.27 -12.94
C LEU A 830 -44.17 44.85 -11.67
N LYS A 831 -44.48 46.14 -11.41
CA LYS A 831 -44.51 46.98 -10.19
C LYS A 831 -44.26 46.32 -8.79
N ARG A 832 -43.35 46.87 -7.96
CA ARG A 832 -43.54 47.94 -6.91
C ARG A 832 -43.95 47.33 -5.54
N ALA A 833 -43.46 47.74 -4.36
CA ALA A 833 -43.16 49.11 -3.92
C ALA A 833 -41.92 49.27 -3.00
N GLN A 834 -41.62 50.54 -2.69
CA GLN A 834 -40.58 51.01 -1.77
C GLN A 834 -41.16 51.31 -0.39
N MET A 835 -40.33 51.24 0.65
CA MET A 835 -40.27 52.30 1.67
C MET A 835 -38.82 52.52 2.10
N ALA A 836 -38.52 53.69 2.66
CA ALA A 836 -37.16 54.19 2.90
C ALA A 836 -37.14 55.05 4.19
N LEU A 837 -36.14 55.93 4.33
CA LEU A 837 -35.84 56.85 5.46
C LEU A 837 -34.96 56.19 6.57
N THR A 838 -33.87 56.80 7.09
CA THR A 838 -33.18 58.07 6.73
C THR A 838 -31.74 58.14 7.31
N SER A 839 -30.90 59.07 6.79
CA SER A 839 -29.85 59.90 7.47
C SER A 839 -29.05 59.36 8.68
N THR A 840 -27.73 59.57 8.88
CA THR A 840 -26.60 60.26 8.17
C THR A 840 -25.26 59.80 8.87
N ARG A 841 -24.02 60.35 8.79
CA ARG A 841 -23.39 61.59 8.26
C ARG A 841 -21.88 61.38 8.00
N TYR A 842 -21.21 62.38 7.41
CA TYR A 842 -19.75 62.68 7.46
C TYR A 842 -19.46 63.82 8.50
N PRO A 843 -18.22 64.23 8.85
CA PRO A 843 -16.90 64.11 8.16
C PRO A 843 -15.78 63.52 9.08
N GLU A 844 -14.44 63.69 8.97
CA GLU A 844 -13.55 64.54 8.14
C GLU A 844 -12.09 63.96 8.06
N ARG A 845 -11.19 64.59 7.26
CA ARG A 845 -9.72 64.40 7.27
C ARG A 845 -8.97 65.53 8.00
N PRO A 846 -7.85 65.24 8.68
CA PRO A 846 -6.50 65.58 8.17
C PRO A 846 -5.52 64.39 8.36
N GLY A 847 -4.23 64.40 8.02
CA GLY A 847 -3.31 65.38 7.41
C GLY A 847 -1.97 64.66 7.06
N ALA A 848 -0.94 65.36 6.56
CA ALA A 848 0.32 64.75 6.09
C ALA A 848 1.59 65.34 6.75
N LEU A 849 2.78 64.83 6.36
CA LEU A 849 4.14 65.11 6.89
C LEU A 849 4.43 64.41 8.26
N THR A 850 5.66 64.04 8.67
CA THR A 850 7.02 64.19 8.09
C THR A 850 7.97 63.03 8.49
N THR A 851 9.13 62.90 7.82
CA THR A 851 10.25 62.01 8.22
C THR A 851 11.14 62.59 9.33
N PRO A 852 11.89 61.75 10.07
CA PRO A 852 13.36 61.86 10.00
C PRO A 852 14.18 60.52 10.06
N ARG A 853 15.49 60.65 9.85
CA ARG A 853 16.62 59.67 9.96
C ARG A 853 17.75 60.34 10.79
N PRO A 854 18.93 59.73 11.03
CA PRO A 854 19.30 58.41 11.58
C PRO A 854 20.02 58.63 12.96
N PRO A 855 21.10 57.96 13.47
CA PRO A 855 22.29 57.33 12.87
C PRO A 855 22.41 55.80 13.15
N TYR A 856 23.23 54.95 12.51
CA TYR A 856 24.65 54.97 12.09
C TYR A 856 25.71 54.75 13.20
N TRP A 857 26.19 53.51 13.34
CA TRP A 857 27.64 53.21 13.41
C TRP A 857 27.95 51.78 12.93
N SER A 858 29.17 51.58 12.43
CA SER A 858 29.65 50.35 11.77
C SER A 858 30.96 49.83 12.37
N GLN A 859 31.17 48.51 12.41
CA GLN A 859 32.51 47.88 12.37
C GLN A 859 32.54 46.54 11.62
N LYS A 860 33.74 46.15 11.16
CA LYS A 860 34.18 44.99 10.34
C LYS A 860 35.73 44.97 10.38
N PRO A 861 36.46 43.95 9.87
CA PRO A 861 36.20 42.50 9.73
C PRO A 861 37.45 41.66 10.18
N THR A 862 37.67 40.48 9.56
CA THR A 862 38.88 39.59 9.48
C THR A 862 38.82 38.23 10.21
N VAL A 863 39.58 37.18 9.86
CA VAL A 863 39.82 36.43 8.58
C VAL A 863 40.77 35.23 8.86
N SER A 864 40.71 34.15 8.05
CA SER A 864 41.69 33.01 7.96
C SER A 864 41.77 31.99 9.13
N SER A 865 42.31 30.75 8.98
CA SER A 865 42.43 29.82 7.81
C SER A 865 43.06 28.43 8.17
N TYR A 866 42.96 27.45 7.25
CA TYR A 866 43.82 26.25 7.04
C TYR A 866 43.60 24.91 7.83
N LYS A 867 44.40 23.88 7.47
CA LYS A 867 44.08 22.43 7.43
C LYS A 867 44.81 21.56 8.50
N PRO A 868 44.32 20.34 8.81
CA PRO A 868 45.01 19.34 9.65
C PRO A 868 45.97 18.39 8.89
N GLN A 869 46.81 17.66 9.63
CA GLN A 869 47.70 16.58 9.15
C GLN A 869 47.55 15.28 9.99
N ARG A 870 48.15 14.17 9.51
CA ARG A 870 48.17 12.80 10.08
C ARG A 870 49.53 12.46 10.73
N PRO A 871 49.62 11.46 11.64
CA PRO A 871 49.94 10.06 11.27
C PRO A 871 48.90 9.05 11.87
N THR A 872 49.07 7.81 12.39
CA THR A 872 50.23 6.94 12.74
C THR A 872 49.80 5.44 12.75
N THR A 873 50.70 4.52 13.13
CA THR A 873 50.61 3.03 13.17
C THR A 873 51.33 2.50 14.45
N ASN A 874 51.30 1.23 14.90
CA ASN A 874 50.74 -0.06 14.42
C ASN A 874 50.00 -0.84 15.59
N THR A 875 50.23 -2.07 16.11
CA THR A 875 51.18 -3.20 15.86
C THR A 875 50.71 -4.56 16.49
N MET A 876 50.82 -5.66 15.75
CA MET A 876 51.10 -7.08 16.14
C MET A 876 50.15 -8.01 16.96
N LEU A 877 50.40 -9.32 16.75
CA LEU A 877 49.73 -10.60 17.14
C LEU A 877 50.69 -11.43 18.09
N PRO A 878 50.56 -12.75 18.45
CA PRO A 878 49.85 -13.89 17.79
C PRO A 878 49.30 -15.12 18.62
N LYS A 879 48.58 -16.04 17.92
CA LYS A 879 48.49 -17.54 18.09
C LYS A 879 47.90 -18.15 19.42
N ALA A 880 47.34 -19.38 19.52
CA ALA A 880 46.79 -20.43 18.63
C ALA A 880 46.06 -21.53 19.53
N GLN A 881 45.62 -22.76 19.17
CA GLN A 881 45.65 -23.55 17.91
C GLN A 881 44.48 -24.57 17.71
N GLU A 882 44.54 -25.82 18.24
CA GLU A 882 43.93 -27.08 17.69
C GLU A 882 43.61 -28.13 18.83
N GLU A 883 42.97 -29.33 18.72
CA GLU A 883 42.36 -30.18 17.66
C GLU A 883 41.43 -31.33 18.22
N LYS A 884 40.68 -32.07 17.34
CA LYS A 884 40.25 -33.52 17.42
C LYS A 884 39.34 -34.06 18.59
N LEU A 885 38.64 -35.21 18.56
CA LEU A 885 38.08 -36.14 17.51
C LEU A 885 37.16 -37.27 18.12
N TRP A 886 35.83 -37.28 17.83
CA TRP A 886 34.84 -38.41 18.00
C TRP A 886 34.69 -39.03 19.44
N LEU A 887 33.82 -39.97 19.81
CA LEU A 887 32.81 -40.89 19.20
C LEU A 887 31.52 -40.94 20.10
N GLY A 888 30.43 -41.65 19.75
CA GLY A 888 29.13 -41.59 20.47
C GLY A 888 28.49 -42.95 20.83
N GLU A 889 27.35 -42.98 21.57
CA GLU A 889 26.45 -44.15 21.80
C GLU A 889 25.15 -43.80 22.61
N LYS A 890 23.99 -44.19 22.07
CA LYS A 890 22.63 -44.59 22.57
C LYS A 890 22.17 -44.46 24.05
N LEU A 891 20.88 -44.06 24.22
CA LEU A 891 19.74 -44.58 25.05
C LEU A 891 18.70 -43.43 25.22
N GLU A 892 17.36 -43.51 25.14
CA GLU A 892 16.25 -44.51 25.26
C GLU A 892 15.48 -44.58 26.61
N THR A 893 14.41 -43.75 26.68
CA THR A 893 13.05 -44.03 27.22
C THR A 893 12.73 -44.09 28.74
N ALA A 894 11.41 -43.90 29.01
CA ALA A 894 10.65 -44.01 30.28
C ALA A 894 10.88 -42.93 31.38
N GLY A 895 9.88 -42.56 32.20
CA GLY A 895 8.44 -42.85 32.11
C GLY A 895 7.63 -42.45 33.36
N GLU A 896 6.46 -41.82 33.15
CA GLU A 896 5.29 -41.65 34.08
C GLU A 896 5.50 -41.06 35.51
N GLY A 897 4.39 -40.87 36.25
CA GLY A 897 4.40 -40.57 37.71
C GLY A 897 3.57 -39.35 38.19
N ASN A 898 2.38 -39.58 38.76
CA ASN A 898 1.57 -38.58 39.49
C ASN A 898 2.18 -38.27 40.88
N GLN A 899 2.25 -37.05 41.43
CA GLN A 899 1.26 -35.99 41.74
C GLN A 899 0.63 -36.08 43.17
N ILE A 900 0.46 -34.91 43.82
CA ILE A 900 -0.41 -34.57 44.97
C ILE A 900 0.21 -34.56 46.40
N TYR A 901 -0.22 -33.53 47.17
CA TYR A 901 -0.01 -33.19 48.59
C TYR A 901 1.28 -32.39 48.95
N LYS A 902 1.24 -31.43 49.92
CA LYS A 902 0.13 -30.89 50.74
C LYS A 902 0.29 -29.37 50.95
N ARG A 903 -0.77 -28.70 51.43
CA ARG A 903 -0.84 -27.22 51.57
C ARG A 903 -0.98 -26.83 53.04
N THR A 904 -0.16 -25.88 53.51
CA THR A 904 -0.31 -25.19 54.82
C THR A 904 -0.22 -23.67 54.66
N ARG A 905 -0.70 -22.93 55.66
CA ARG A 905 -0.87 -21.45 55.64
C ARG A 905 0.14 -20.78 56.57
N GLY A 906 0.62 -19.57 56.24
CA GLY A 906 1.43 -18.73 57.12
C GLY A 906 1.35 -17.24 56.73
N ARG A 907 1.13 -16.36 57.71
CA ARG A 907 0.98 -14.89 57.56
C ARG A 907 2.35 -14.20 57.38
N GLY A 908 2.36 -12.98 56.84
CA GLY A 908 3.45 -12.01 57.10
C GLY A 908 3.63 -10.94 56.01
N ARG A 909 3.45 -9.65 56.35
CA ARG A 909 3.74 -8.52 55.44
C ARG A 909 5.25 -8.20 55.43
N GLY A 910 5.80 -7.81 54.28
CA GLY A 910 7.11 -7.16 54.18
C GLY A 910 7.53 -6.91 52.73
N ARG A 911 7.63 -5.64 52.31
CA ARG A 911 8.24 -5.27 51.01
C ARG A 911 9.75 -5.07 51.22
N GLY A 912 10.57 -5.77 50.44
CA GLY A 912 12.01 -5.55 50.38
C GLY A 912 12.60 -6.09 49.08
N PHE A 913 13.02 -5.19 48.18
CA PHE A 913 13.70 -5.60 46.95
C PHE A 913 15.15 -6.00 47.25
N LYS A 914 15.53 -7.24 46.92
CA LYS A 914 16.94 -7.62 46.68
C LYS A 914 17.04 -8.31 45.32
N ARG A 915 17.87 -7.76 44.43
CA ARG A 915 18.26 -8.40 43.17
C ARG A 915 19.21 -9.57 43.47
N GLY A 916 18.89 -10.76 42.98
CA GLY A 916 19.81 -11.90 42.95
C GLY A 916 20.18 -12.25 41.51
N ARG A 917 21.47 -12.27 41.16
CA ARG A 917 21.95 -12.92 39.93
C ARG A 917 21.97 -14.43 40.16
N GLY A 918 21.40 -15.20 39.24
CA GLY A 918 21.45 -16.66 39.25
C GLY A 918 21.37 -17.23 37.84
N GLY A 919 22.49 -17.69 37.31
CA GLY A 919 22.54 -18.34 35.99
C GLY A 919 21.91 -19.73 36.06
N ARG A 920 20.95 -20.02 35.15
CA ARG A 920 20.38 -21.38 35.04
C ARG A 920 21.34 -22.29 34.28
N ARG A 921 21.70 -23.42 34.89
CA ARG A 921 22.40 -24.53 34.22
C ARG A 921 21.46 -25.10 33.14
N LEU A 922 21.90 -25.10 31.88
CA LEU A 922 21.11 -25.63 30.75
C LEU A 922 20.80 -27.12 30.96
N ARG A 923 19.59 -27.54 30.58
CA ARG A 923 19.14 -28.94 30.71
C ARG A 923 19.29 -29.67 29.38
N VAL A 924 19.63 -30.96 29.42
CA VAL A 924 19.59 -31.82 28.22
C VAL A 924 18.20 -31.79 27.62
N GLY A 925 18.11 -31.63 26.29
CA GLY A 925 16.86 -31.45 25.56
C GLY A 925 16.32 -30.02 25.52
N SER A 926 17.02 -29.03 26.09
CA SER A 926 16.71 -27.61 25.88
C SER A 926 16.96 -27.25 24.41
N VAL A 927 16.08 -26.47 23.79
CA VAL A 927 16.25 -25.96 22.42
C VAL A 927 16.58 -24.46 22.42
N ARG A 928 17.18 -23.99 21.32
CA ARG A 928 17.33 -22.57 20.97
C ARG A 928 17.05 -22.39 19.48
N LEU A 929 16.71 -21.16 19.09
CA LEU A 929 16.77 -20.73 17.71
C LEU A 929 18.05 -19.93 17.52
N VAL A 930 18.81 -20.21 16.47
CA VAL A 930 19.94 -19.40 16.02
C VAL A 930 19.52 -18.71 14.73
N SER A 931 19.40 -17.39 14.76
CA SER A 931 19.08 -16.57 13.60
C SER A 931 20.23 -15.64 13.24
N THR A 932 20.34 -15.34 11.96
CA THR A 932 21.35 -14.42 11.40
C THR A 932 20.92 -12.96 11.48
N ASP A 933 19.63 -12.69 11.69
CA ASP A 933 19.02 -11.36 11.87
C ASP A 933 18.78 -10.98 13.34
N GLY A 934 19.14 -11.86 14.29
CA GLY A 934 19.07 -11.60 15.73
C GLY A 934 17.67 -11.70 16.34
N LEU A 935 16.68 -12.18 15.57
CA LEU A 935 15.31 -12.37 16.03
C LEU A 935 15.17 -13.62 16.92
N SER A 936 14.37 -13.50 17.99
CA SER A 936 14.19 -14.56 19.00
C SER A 936 13.01 -15.50 18.73
N ASP A 937 12.18 -15.22 17.73
CA ASP A 937 11.00 -16.00 17.35
C ASP A 937 11.25 -16.98 16.19
N ARG A 938 12.40 -16.87 15.52
CA ARG A 938 12.76 -17.67 14.34
C ARG A 938 14.23 -18.01 14.32
N GLY A 939 14.60 -19.06 13.60
CA GLY A 939 16.00 -19.41 13.31
C GLY A 939 16.16 -20.91 13.03
N ARG A 940 17.40 -21.33 12.78
CA ARG A 940 17.79 -22.75 12.82
C ARG A 940 17.53 -23.32 14.21
N VAL A 941 16.94 -24.51 14.29
CA VAL A 941 16.75 -25.24 15.54
C VAL A 941 18.05 -25.89 15.97
N GLU A 942 18.49 -25.55 17.18
CA GLU A 942 19.56 -26.26 17.86
C GLU A 942 19.08 -26.80 19.21
N ILE A 943 19.57 -27.97 19.59
CA ILE A 943 19.24 -28.66 20.82
C ILE A 943 20.48 -28.96 21.66
N PHE A 944 20.36 -28.81 22.97
CA PHE A 944 21.44 -28.99 23.92
C PHE A 944 21.50 -30.44 24.42
N ILE A 945 22.56 -31.17 24.09
CA ILE A 945 22.76 -32.57 24.47
C ILE A 945 24.22 -32.81 24.87
N ARG A 946 24.45 -33.62 25.92
CA ARG A 946 25.79 -33.99 26.44
C ARG A 946 26.72 -32.83 26.84
N GLY A 947 26.22 -31.60 26.88
CA GLY A 947 26.98 -30.38 27.22
C GLY A 947 27.23 -29.45 26.02
N GLU A 948 26.88 -29.89 24.82
CA GLU A 948 27.08 -29.18 23.55
C GLU A 948 25.72 -28.75 22.95
N TRP A 949 25.75 -27.77 22.05
CA TRP A 949 24.63 -27.46 21.15
C TRP A 949 24.88 -28.11 19.79
N GLY A 950 23.85 -28.73 19.22
CA GLY A 950 23.88 -29.31 17.88
C GLY A 950 22.56 -29.11 17.15
N THR A 951 22.55 -29.24 15.83
CA THR A 951 21.39 -28.96 14.99
C THR A 951 20.42 -30.14 14.93
N VAL A 952 19.30 -29.95 14.23
CA VAL A 952 18.30 -30.99 13.97
C VAL A 952 18.03 -31.01 12.47
N CYS A 953 18.01 -32.18 11.85
CA CYS A 953 17.67 -32.32 10.44
C CYS A 953 16.17 -32.05 10.21
N ASP A 954 15.83 -31.60 9.01
CA ASP A 954 14.45 -31.41 8.59
C ASP A 954 13.74 -32.70 8.16
N ASP A 955 14.44 -33.84 8.06
CA ASP A 955 13.84 -35.09 7.60
C ASP A 955 12.81 -35.64 8.61
N LEU A 956 11.65 -36.01 8.06
CA LEU A 956 10.36 -36.23 8.76
C LEU A 956 9.88 -35.09 9.70
N PHE A 957 10.65 -34.01 9.88
CA PHE A 957 10.29 -32.89 10.76
C PHE A 957 9.04 -32.16 10.25
N THR A 958 7.93 -32.31 10.98
CA THR A 958 6.63 -31.70 10.64
C THR A 958 6.32 -30.47 11.51
N SER A 959 5.27 -29.73 11.16
CA SER A 959 4.77 -28.61 11.98
C SER A 959 4.52 -28.96 13.44
N LYS A 960 4.13 -30.21 13.74
CA LYS A 960 3.99 -30.74 15.10
C LYS A 960 5.30 -30.71 15.89
N ALA A 961 6.42 -31.08 15.28
CA ALA A 961 7.75 -30.99 15.90
C ALA A 961 8.17 -29.52 16.09
N GLY A 962 7.81 -28.64 15.15
CA GLY A 962 7.93 -27.19 15.33
C GLY A 962 7.15 -26.68 16.54
N THR A 963 5.90 -27.11 16.73
CA THR A 963 5.08 -26.75 17.90
C THR A 963 5.72 -27.18 19.23
N VAL A 964 6.42 -28.33 19.27
CA VAL A 964 7.19 -28.74 20.44
C VAL A 964 8.35 -27.76 20.69
N VAL A 965 9.18 -27.46 19.68
CA VAL A 965 10.28 -26.46 19.79
C VAL A 965 9.78 -25.12 20.31
N CYS A 966 8.72 -24.59 19.72
CA CYS A 966 8.18 -23.28 20.08
C CYS A 966 7.62 -23.25 21.51
N ARG A 967 6.93 -24.32 21.94
CA ARG A 967 6.46 -24.45 23.33
C ARG A 967 7.60 -24.60 24.34
N GLN A 968 8.71 -25.23 23.97
CA GLN A 968 9.90 -25.27 24.82
C GLN A 968 10.55 -23.88 25.01
N LEU A 969 10.41 -23.00 24.01
CA LEU A 969 10.92 -21.63 24.03
C LEU A 969 9.96 -20.62 24.70
N GLY A 970 8.71 -21.03 24.97
CA GLY A 970 7.69 -20.20 25.62
C GLY A 970 6.65 -19.57 24.67
N PHE A 971 6.71 -19.88 23.37
CA PHE A 971 5.68 -19.53 22.39
C PHE A 971 4.52 -20.54 22.41
N THR A 972 3.44 -20.27 21.69
CA THR A 972 2.23 -21.12 21.68
C THR A 972 2.33 -22.27 20.67
N THR A 973 2.90 -22.02 19.49
CA THR A 973 3.05 -22.99 18.40
C THR A 973 4.16 -22.59 17.41
N ALA A 974 4.52 -23.48 16.49
CA ALA A 974 5.17 -23.07 15.25
C ALA A 974 4.15 -22.47 14.28
N LEU A 975 4.54 -21.36 13.66
CA LEU A 975 3.88 -20.75 12.50
C LEU A 975 4.41 -21.38 11.20
N ALA A 976 5.68 -21.77 11.17
CA ALA A 976 6.31 -22.47 10.05
C ALA A 976 7.43 -23.40 10.51
N VAL A 977 7.64 -24.48 9.73
CA VAL A 977 8.88 -25.27 9.72
C VAL A 977 9.57 -24.98 8.39
N MET A 978 10.80 -24.51 8.47
CA MET A 978 11.62 -24.10 7.34
C MET A 978 12.62 -25.21 7.03
N LYS A 979 12.43 -25.85 5.88
CA LYS A 979 13.25 -26.96 5.39
C LYS A 979 14.50 -26.47 4.67
N ARG A 980 15.48 -27.36 4.46
CA ARG A 980 16.68 -27.20 3.65
C ARG A 980 17.50 -25.96 4.00
N ALA A 981 17.86 -25.83 5.28
CA ALA A 981 18.67 -24.74 5.82
C ALA A 981 18.14 -23.32 5.54
N ALA A 982 16.85 -23.15 5.24
CA ALA A 982 16.29 -21.86 4.83
C ALA A 982 16.27 -20.76 5.93
N LEU A 983 16.65 -21.08 7.17
CA LEU A 983 16.97 -20.11 8.24
C LEU A 983 18.45 -20.14 8.67
N GLY A 984 19.32 -20.60 7.78
CA GLY A 984 20.78 -20.69 7.93
C GLY A 984 21.27 -22.07 8.33
N GLU A 985 22.21 -22.63 7.57
CA GLU A 985 23.01 -23.81 7.93
C GLU A 985 24.01 -23.52 9.07
N ALA A 986 24.44 -24.55 9.79
CA ALA A 986 25.54 -24.44 10.75
C ALA A 986 26.92 -24.63 10.10
N ASP A 987 27.95 -24.16 10.81
CA ASP A 987 29.36 -24.48 10.51
C ASP A 987 29.58 -26.00 10.62
N SER A 988 30.39 -26.58 9.72
CA SER A 988 30.66 -28.02 9.63
C SER A 988 31.30 -28.66 10.87
N ARG A 989 31.69 -27.85 11.87
CA ARG A 989 32.17 -28.30 13.19
C ARG A 989 31.05 -28.47 14.22
N VAL A 990 29.85 -27.94 13.96
CA VAL A 990 28.65 -28.26 14.74
C VAL A 990 28.20 -29.68 14.40
N ARG A 991 27.51 -30.37 15.31
CA ARG A 991 26.99 -31.73 15.07
C ARG A 991 25.49 -31.67 14.82
N ILE A 992 25.00 -32.43 13.83
CA ILE A 992 23.57 -32.73 13.73
C ILE A 992 23.25 -33.78 14.79
N PHE A 993 22.36 -33.46 15.72
CA PHE A 993 22.05 -34.32 16.87
C PHE A 993 20.80 -35.16 16.68
N LEU A 994 19.74 -34.63 16.04
CA LEU A 994 18.48 -35.35 15.82
C LEU A 994 18.16 -35.43 14.33
N ASP A 995 17.53 -36.54 13.95
CA ASP A 995 17.08 -36.90 12.60
C ASP A 995 15.81 -37.76 12.69
N ASP A 996 15.05 -37.93 11.60
CA ASP A 996 13.75 -38.63 11.54
C ASP A 996 12.69 -38.10 12.55
N VAL A 997 12.62 -36.78 12.81
CA VAL A 997 11.93 -36.26 14.02
C VAL A 997 10.41 -36.14 13.87
N GLU A 998 9.72 -37.23 14.20
CA GLU A 998 8.26 -37.35 14.24
C GLU A 998 7.69 -37.09 15.66
N CYS A 999 7.17 -35.87 15.87
CA CYS A 999 6.41 -35.52 17.07
C CYS A 999 4.89 -35.57 16.82
N GLU A 1000 4.09 -35.87 17.84
CA GLU A 1000 2.63 -35.72 17.81
C GLU A 1000 2.16 -34.26 18.01
N GLY A 1001 2.97 -33.44 18.69
CA GLY A 1001 2.72 -32.01 18.99
C GLY A 1001 2.37 -31.73 20.46
N GLY A 1002 2.34 -32.77 21.30
CA GLY A 1002 2.00 -32.70 22.73
C GLY A 1002 3.21 -32.64 23.67
N GLU A 1003 4.35 -33.15 23.19
CA GLU A 1003 5.60 -33.42 23.90
C GLU A 1003 6.20 -32.18 24.58
N ARG A 1004 7.04 -32.42 25.58
CA ARG A 1004 7.77 -31.39 26.35
C ARG A 1004 9.20 -31.18 25.84
N SER A 1005 9.71 -32.07 25.00
CA SER A 1005 11.00 -31.93 24.32
C SER A 1005 11.04 -32.73 23.02
N LEU A 1006 11.79 -32.26 22.01
CA LEU A 1006 12.16 -33.08 20.85
C LEU A 1006 12.85 -34.41 21.21
N LEU A 1007 13.39 -34.55 22.44
CA LEU A 1007 13.93 -35.81 22.92
C LEU A 1007 12.87 -36.87 23.25
N GLU A 1008 11.61 -36.47 23.48
CA GLU A 1008 10.47 -37.33 23.81
C GLU A 1008 9.71 -37.81 22.55
N CYS A 1009 9.90 -37.14 21.41
CA CYS A 1009 9.32 -37.53 20.12
C CYS A 1009 9.93 -38.83 19.58
N LYS A 1010 9.26 -39.46 18.60
CA LYS A 1010 9.87 -40.52 17.78
C LYS A 1010 10.95 -39.89 16.88
N ARG A 1011 12.11 -40.53 16.80
CA ARG A 1011 13.28 -40.04 16.03
C ARG A 1011 14.38 -41.10 15.94
N SER A 1012 15.36 -40.85 15.08
CA SER A 1012 16.60 -41.60 15.05
C SER A 1012 17.43 -41.42 16.35
N ARG A 1013 18.42 -42.31 16.52
CA ARG A 1013 19.31 -42.35 17.69
C ARG A 1013 20.25 -41.14 17.65
N VAL A 1014 20.41 -40.44 18.78
CA VAL A 1014 21.11 -39.14 18.84
C VAL A 1014 22.51 -39.23 18.23
N GLY A 1015 22.83 -38.34 17.29
CA GLY A 1015 24.09 -38.30 16.56
C GLY A 1015 24.23 -39.37 15.47
N LYS A 1016 23.17 -40.10 15.13
CA LYS A 1016 23.06 -40.89 13.90
C LYS A 1016 22.07 -40.19 12.97
N HIS A 1017 22.58 -39.69 11.85
CA HIS A 1017 21.84 -39.03 10.79
C HIS A 1017 22.42 -39.42 9.42
N ASN A 1018 21.69 -39.18 8.33
CA ASN A 1018 22.26 -39.15 6.97
C ASN A 1018 22.30 -37.74 6.36
N CYS A 1019 21.69 -36.76 7.03
CA CYS A 1019 21.62 -35.38 6.56
C CYS A 1019 22.97 -34.63 6.58
N SER A 1020 23.03 -33.57 5.77
CA SER A 1020 24.02 -32.50 5.79
C SER A 1020 23.48 -31.24 6.49
N HIS A 1021 24.33 -30.24 6.77
CA HIS A 1021 23.86 -28.96 7.31
C HIS A 1021 22.99 -28.16 6.33
N GLY A 1022 23.02 -28.48 5.03
CA GLY A 1022 22.07 -27.98 4.04
C GLY A 1022 20.63 -28.51 4.24
N GLU A 1023 20.43 -29.44 5.17
CA GLU A 1023 19.15 -29.99 5.62
C GLU A 1023 18.86 -29.64 7.10
N ASP A 1024 19.62 -28.72 7.71
CA ASP A 1024 19.32 -28.17 9.04
C ASP A 1024 17.90 -27.55 9.05
N VAL A 1025 17.07 -27.93 10.02
CA VAL A 1025 15.71 -27.41 10.14
C VAL A 1025 15.68 -26.06 10.82
N GLY A 1026 14.92 -25.13 10.24
CA GLY A 1026 14.51 -23.88 10.86
C GLY A 1026 13.07 -23.95 11.37
N VAL A 1027 12.75 -23.16 12.39
CA VAL A 1027 11.37 -22.99 12.88
C VAL A 1027 11.08 -21.51 13.09
N ILE A 1028 9.84 -21.12 12.83
CA ILE A 1028 9.26 -19.80 13.16
C ILE A 1028 8.13 -20.03 14.16
N CYS A 1029 8.15 -19.31 15.28
CA CYS A 1029 7.25 -19.48 16.42
C CYS A 1029 6.26 -18.31 16.59
N GLY A 1030 5.16 -18.56 17.31
CA GLY A 1030 4.12 -17.58 17.66
C GLY A 1030 3.33 -17.99 18.90
#